data_AF-A0A830EEL2-F1
#
_entry.id   AF-A0A830EEL2-F1
#
_cell.length_a   1.000
_cell.length_b   1.000
_cell.length_c   1.000
_cell.angle_alpha   90.00
_cell.angle_beta   90.00
_cell.angle_gamma   90.00
#
_symmetry.space_group_name_H-M   'P 1'
#
loop_
_entity.id
_entity.type
_entity.pdbx_description
1 polymer ?
#
loop_
_entity_poly.entity_id
_entity_poly.type
_entity_poly.pdbx_seq_one_letter_code
_entity_poly.pdbx_strand_id
1 'polypeptide(L)'
;MPRRLGGAMGQVAWWESAASVLDRGDTTLPGHEWGILDAEPVGVTDVVHHVGSADIELIRLVLVNNSGVPRGRVADSESLHGSFLAVKRSEREQSTEDGDADTDYAGASDARRRSRRRLPVSGGSPEARLLWNNRILLHILSVCCKSSRIFEAIYSRLYITVPTRGASSRVSFRRLLVGPQKRVGHMPADFNWAIGGEAGDGIDSTGKIFAQALSRAGRHVFTSKDFASRIRGGYTAYKIRTSVDPVQSVVDRLDVLIALTPRTIEENLDELHENSVIVYDGERTTMANVEIPEGMTGLDVPLKRLAEEAGGAIMRNVVALGAACEVTGFPIENLDSALEKRFASKGQALVDNNKEAARSGQDYVAEASDVDTGYELETTDADYVLLNGDEAIGMGAIAAGCKFYAGYPITPATDVMEYLVGRIERFGGHVVQAEDELSAINIALGAARAGARSMTATSGPGIDLMTETFGLVATSETPLVIVDVMRSGPSTGMPTKQEQGDLNGLLYGGHGEIPRFVLAPTTISECFWKTIEAFNLAEKYQTPVYLTADLSLAVTEQTFSPEAFDMDNVEIDRGKVVDEETIEEWQNEKGQFQPHALTDDGVSPRAFPGTIDGAHMSTGLEHDELGRRTEDTGMRVEQVDKRNRKVETAREAEDWGPREFGDPDSDSLVISWGSNEGPMTEAIEILDDEGIDLRFISVPYVFPRPDLTEAVEAAETVVVVECNATGQFADIVEHDTLTRVERINKYDGVRFDADELAAEIEAAVQEQEVIQ
;
A
#
# COMPACT_ATOMS: atom_id res chain seq x y z
N MET A 1 29.03 -21.12 40.75
CA MET A 1 28.51 -20.02 41.58
C MET A 1 28.59 -18.72 40.78
N PRO A 2 27.49 -18.00 40.56
CA PRO A 2 27.46 -16.74 39.82
C PRO A 2 27.58 -15.51 40.74
N ARG A 3 27.88 -14.34 40.17
CA ARG A 3 27.45 -13.05 40.72
C ARG A 3 26.89 -12.14 39.62
N ARG A 4 25.69 -11.62 39.88
CA ARG A 4 24.93 -10.69 39.05
C ARG A 4 25.45 -9.26 39.19
N LEU A 5 25.16 -8.44 38.18
CA LEU A 5 24.77 -7.01 38.15
C LEU A 5 24.49 -6.74 36.64
N GLY A 6 23.36 -6.24 36.14
CA GLY A 6 22.30 -5.42 36.72
C GLY A 6 22.70 -3.94 36.69
N GLY A 7 22.09 -3.04 35.92
CA GLY A 7 21.03 -3.16 34.90
C GLY A 7 20.39 -1.78 34.66
N ALA A 8 20.02 -1.45 33.42
CA ALA A 8 19.23 -0.25 33.07
C ALA A 8 18.73 -0.33 31.60
N MET A 9 17.54 -0.89 31.38
CA MET A 9 16.79 -0.67 30.13
C MET A 9 15.73 0.40 30.39
N GLY A 10 15.66 1.39 29.50
CA GLY A 10 14.52 2.32 29.45
C GLY A 10 13.28 1.61 28.93
N GLN A 11 12.11 1.95 29.47
CA GLN A 11 10.85 1.43 28.97
C GLN A 11 10.45 2.19 27.69
N VAL A 12 10.44 1.47 26.56
CA VAL A 12 9.62 1.80 25.38
C VAL A 12 8.54 0.73 25.28
N ALA A 13 7.31 1.13 24.97
CA ALA A 13 6.15 0.25 25.04
C ALA A 13 6.07 -0.67 23.81
N TRP A 14 5.96 -1.98 24.06
CA TRP A 14 5.76 -3.02 23.06
C TRP A 14 4.30 -3.49 23.07
N TRP A 15 3.69 -3.63 21.89
CA TRP A 15 2.38 -4.26 21.70
C TRP A 15 2.29 -4.93 20.33
N GLU A 16 2.76 -6.18 20.21
CA GLU A 16 2.43 -7.02 19.06
C GLU A 16 2.09 -8.47 19.43
N SER A 17 0.97 -8.92 18.87
CA SER A 17 0.76 -10.21 18.18
C SER A 17 1.51 -11.46 18.65
N ALA A 18 0.93 -12.17 19.62
CA ALA A 18 1.20 -13.59 19.85
C ALA A 18 -0.11 -14.39 19.95
N ALA A 19 -0.70 -14.78 18.82
CA ALA A 19 -1.97 -15.50 18.78
C ALA A 19 -2.19 -16.43 17.55
N SER A 20 -1.15 -17.11 17.04
CA SER A 20 -1.33 -18.05 15.90
C SER A 20 -0.35 -19.24 15.80
N VAL A 21 0.39 -19.61 16.86
CA VAL A 21 1.28 -20.81 16.82
C VAL A 21 1.17 -21.69 18.08
N LEU A 22 -0.04 -22.18 18.39
CA LEU A 22 -0.26 -23.28 19.34
C LEU A 22 -1.52 -24.09 18.98
N ASP A 23 -1.48 -24.89 17.90
CA ASP A 23 -2.09 -26.24 17.92
C ASP A 23 -1.58 -27.13 16.77
N ARG A 24 -0.52 -27.91 17.04
CA ARG A 24 -0.15 -29.10 16.25
C ARG A 24 0.48 -30.14 17.17
N GLY A 25 -0.35 -30.74 18.01
CA GLY A 25 -0.02 -32.04 18.58
C GLY A 25 -0.24 -33.13 17.55
N ASP A 26 0.81 -33.60 16.88
CA ASP A 26 0.88 -35.03 16.57
C ASP A 26 2.33 -35.55 16.50
N THR A 27 2.54 -36.69 17.15
CA THR A 27 3.85 -37.35 17.25
C THR A 27 3.85 -38.58 16.37
N THR A 28 4.59 -38.58 15.25
CA THR A 28 5.30 -39.78 14.71
C THR A 28 6.04 -39.45 13.39
N LEU A 29 7.37 -39.49 13.42
CA LEU A 29 8.20 -39.77 12.23
C LEU A 29 9.37 -40.68 12.65
N PRO A 30 9.68 -41.75 11.89
CA PRO A 30 10.71 -42.71 12.28
C PRO A 30 12.11 -42.33 11.78
N GLY A 31 13.05 -42.27 12.73
CA GLY A 31 14.42 -42.77 12.59
C GLY A 31 15.35 -42.18 11.53
N HIS A 32 16.27 -41.33 11.97
CA HIS A 32 17.67 -41.40 11.56
C HIS A 32 18.60 -41.04 12.74
N GLU A 33 19.65 -41.84 12.94
CA GLU A 33 20.54 -41.77 14.10
C GLU A 33 21.60 -40.66 13.96
N TRP A 34 21.73 -39.80 14.96
CA TRP A 34 23.00 -39.11 15.27
C TRP A 34 23.18 -39.05 16.80
N GLY A 35 24.42 -39.30 17.25
CA GLY A 35 24.70 -39.70 18.63
C GLY A 35 24.61 -38.60 19.68
N ILE A 36 24.07 -38.95 20.86
CA ILE A 36 24.05 -38.14 22.08
C ILE A 36 25.32 -38.44 22.91
N LEU A 37 25.88 -37.41 23.54
CA LEU A 37 26.81 -37.53 24.67
C LEU A 37 26.12 -37.08 25.96
N ASP A 38 26.30 -37.85 27.03
CA ASP A 38 25.45 -37.84 28.23
C ASP A 38 25.56 -36.61 29.15
N ALA A 39 24.43 -36.26 29.77
CA ALA A 39 24.38 -35.79 31.16
C ALA A 39 23.00 -36.12 31.80
N GLU A 40 23.00 -36.76 32.97
CA GLU A 40 21.81 -37.37 33.60
C GLU A 40 20.81 -36.38 34.24
N PRO A 41 19.51 -36.77 34.37
CA PRO A 41 18.49 -35.97 35.05
C PRO A 41 18.42 -36.25 36.57
N VAL A 42 18.10 -35.21 37.35
CA VAL A 42 17.67 -35.36 38.76
C VAL A 42 16.16 -35.08 38.86
N GLY A 43 15.37 -36.13 39.05
CA GLY A 43 13.93 -36.02 39.31
C GLY A 43 13.60 -35.87 40.80
N VAL A 44 12.51 -35.18 41.11
CA VAL A 44 11.81 -35.26 42.41
C VAL A 44 10.29 -35.36 42.15
N THR A 45 9.63 -36.15 42.99
CA THR A 45 8.34 -36.82 42.79
C THR A 45 7.08 -36.04 43.19
N ASP A 46 5.92 -36.57 42.75
CA ASP A 46 4.55 -36.18 43.09
C ASP A 46 4.22 -36.03 44.59
N VAL A 47 3.26 -35.16 44.89
CA VAL A 47 2.28 -35.35 45.98
C VAL A 47 0.90 -34.85 45.51
N VAL A 48 -0.15 -35.64 45.74
CA VAL A 48 -1.55 -35.35 45.36
C VAL A 48 -2.46 -35.30 46.61
N HIS A 49 -3.59 -34.59 46.49
CA HIS A 49 -4.85 -34.66 47.27
C HIS A 49 -5.21 -33.58 48.33
N HIS A 50 -6.21 -32.78 47.93
CA HIS A 50 -7.53 -32.57 48.58
C HIS A 50 -7.84 -31.41 49.56
N VAL A 51 -9.15 -31.09 49.57
CA VAL A 51 -9.94 -30.09 50.34
C VAL A 51 -9.74 -28.62 49.87
N GLY A 52 -10.77 -27.81 49.58
CA GLY A 52 -12.21 -28.03 49.42
C GLY A 52 -13.08 -26.89 49.98
N SER A 53 -13.91 -26.23 49.14
CA SER A 53 -15.00 -25.26 49.47
C SER A 53 -14.59 -23.92 50.16
N ALA A 54 -15.20 -22.73 49.94
CA ALA A 54 -16.36 -22.32 49.12
C ALA A 54 -16.34 -20.80 48.74
N ASP A 55 -17.16 -20.43 47.74
CA ASP A 55 -17.97 -19.19 47.57
C ASP A 55 -17.41 -17.75 47.36
N ILE A 56 -17.60 -17.27 46.11
CA ILE A 56 -18.46 -16.13 45.65
C ILE A 56 -18.07 -14.63 45.83
N GLU A 57 -18.52 -13.83 44.85
CA GLU A 57 -18.58 -12.35 44.67
C GLU A 57 -17.27 -11.60 44.30
N LEU A 58 -17.08 -11.03 43.10
CA LEU A 58 -17.86 -10.08 42.27
C LEU A 58 -17.74 -8.62 42.77
N ILE A 59 -16.86 -7.83 42.12
CA ILE A 59 -16.69 -6.39 42.39
C ILE A 59 -16.97 -5.57 41.13
N ARG A 60 -17.83 -4.56 41.28
CA ARG A 60 -18.21 -3.58 40.25
C ARG A 60 -17.16 -2.48 40.13
N LEU A 61 -16.98 -1.95 38.91
CA LEU A 61 -16.40 -0.62 38.70
C LEU A 61 -17.35 0.47 39.20
N VAL A 62 -16.80 1.53 39.81
CA VAL A 62 -17.51 2.80 40.03
C VAL A 62 -16.58 3.94 39.61
N LEU A 63 -17.01 4.72 38.62
CA LEU A 63 -16.40 5.97 38.20
C LEU A 63 -16.74 7.08 39.22
N VAL A 64 -15.75 7.86 39.65
CA VAL A 64 -15.98 9.21 40.18
C VAL A 64 -14.96 10.18 39.61
N ASN A 65 -15.48 11.11 38.81
CA ASN A 65 -14.81 12.29 38.28
C ASN A 65 -14.57 13.31 39.42
N ASN A 66 -13.47 14.06 39.44
CA ASN A 66 -13.29 15.08 40.49
C ASN A 66 -12.56 16.35 40.04
N SER A 67 -13.34 17.43 39.99
CA SER A 67 -12.92 18.81 39.75
C SER A 67 -12.82 19.60 41.06
N GLY A 68 -11.86 20.53 41.18
CA GLY A 68 -12.02 21.69 42.08
C GLY A 68 -11.05 21.79 43.27
N VAL A 69 -10.07 22.67 43.11
CA VAL A 69 -9.25 23.31 44.15
C VAL A 69 -10.10 24.44 44.79
N PRO A 70 -10.11 24.73 46.13
CA PRO A 70 -9.05 25.59 46.69
C PRO A 70 -8.74 25.62 48.22
N ARG A 71 -7.49 26.06 48.49
CA ARG A 71 -7.00 26.92 49.61
C ARG A 71 -6.98 26.39 51.07
N GLY A 72 -5.76 26.27 51.59
CA GLY A 72 -5.39 26.31 53.03
C GLY A 72 -3.90 26.68 53.15
N ARG A 73 -3.45 27.34 54.24
CA ARG A 73 -2.13 28.00 54.31
C ARG A 73 -1.51 27.91 55.72
N VAL A 74 -0.16 27.93 55.79
CA VAL A 74 0.74 28.30 56.92
C VAL A 74 1.30 27.17 57.82
N ALA A 75 2.65 27.04 57.78
CA ALA A 75 3.63 26.64 58.83
C ALA A 75 3.46 25.30 59.60
N ASP A 76 4.47 24.56 60.10
CA ASP A 76 5.95 24.53 59.98
C ASP A 76 6.42 23.23 60.74
N SER A 77 7.64 22.69 60.70
CA SER A 77 8.94 23.01 60.06
C SER A 77 9.77 21.70 59.85
N GLU A 78 11.09 21.81 59.65
CA GLU A 78 12.14 20.76 59.74
C GLU A 78 12.12 19.58 58.73
N SER A 79 12.87 19.71 57.64
CA SER A 79 14.25 19.16 57.53
C SER A 79 14.69 18.80 56.09
N LEU A 80 15.97 19.11 55.81
CA LEU A 80 16.85 18.53 54.78
C LEU A 80 16.47 18.67 53.29
N HIS A 81 17.24 19.51 52.59
CA HIS A 81 17.34 19.59 51.14
C HIS A 81 18.79 19.36 50.69
N GLY A 82 18.96 18.73 49.53
CA GLY A 82 20.06 19.03 48.59
C GLY A 82 21.43 18.39 48.86
N SER A 83 21.65 17.19 48.32
CA SER A 83 22.99 16.62 48.10
C SER A 83 23.28 16.49 46.59
N PHE A 84 23.90 17.51 46.01
CA PHE A 84 24.59 17.44 44.72
C PHE A 84 26.10 17.55 44.97
N LEU A 85 26.88 16.53 44.59
CA LEU A 85 28.34 16.50 44.54
C LEU A 85 28.71 15.49 43.45
N ALA A 86 29.28 15.89 42.30
CA ALA A 86 30.66 16.32 42.05
C ALA A 86 31.36 15.24 41.18
N VAL A 87 32.30 15.58 40.30
CA VAL A 87 33.72 15.68 40.68
C VAL A 87 34.55 16.45 39.63
N LYS A 88 35.32 17.43 40.13
CA LYS A 88 36.61 18.00 39.65
C LYS A 88 36.78 18.50 38.19
N ARG A 89 36.90 19.84 38.09
CA ARG A 89 38.05 20.46 37.42
C ARG A 89 39.28 20.48 38.34
N SER A 90 40.46 20.64 37.75
CA SER A 90 41.67 21.16 38.40
C SER A 90 42.16 22.39 37.64
N GLU A 91 42.39 23.50 38.33
CA GLU A 91 42.94 24.74 37.76
C GLU A 91 44.36 25.03 38.28
N ARG A 92 45.17 25.67 37.42
CA ARG A 92 46.37 26.49 37.68
C ARG A 92 46.94 26.92 36.31
N GLU A 93 47.55 28.08 36.08
CA GLU A 93 47.56 29.39 36.75
C GLU A 93 48.17 30.43 35.75
N GLN A 94 47.60 31.64 35.66
CA GLN A 94 48.16 32.95 35.22
C GLN A 94 49.33 33.09 34.17
N SER A 95 49.05 33.85 33.09
CA SER A 95 49.78 35.05 32.55
C SER A 95 49.19 35.39 31.14
N THR A 96 48.81 36.60 30.71
CA THR A 96 49.38 37.97 30.62
C THR A 96 50.58 38.14 29.68
N GLU A 97 50.34 38.64 28.46
CA GLU A 97 51.01 39.80 27.81
C GLU A 97 50.47 40.02 26.36
N ASP A 98 50.36 41.30 25.98
CA ASP A 98 50.65 42.02 24.71
C ASP A 98 50.99 41.22 23.41
N GLY A 99 50.85 41.72 22.19
CA GLY A 99 50.52 43.05 21.63
C GLY A 99 50.82 43.08 20.10
N ASP A 100 50.50 44.18 19.42
CA ASP A 100 50.78 44.52 17.99
C ASP A 100 50.16 43.60 16.88
N ALA A 101 49.56 44.04 15.76
CA ALA A 101 49.54 45.27 14.94
C ALA A 101 50.47 45.27 13.70
N ASP A 102 49.87 45.12 12.50
CA ASP A 102 50.16 45.78 11.21
C ASP A 102 49.24 45.14 10.12
N THR A 103 48.44 45.86 9.31
CA THR A 103 48.74 46.80 8.20
C THR A 103 49.60 46.17 7.08
N ASP A 104 49.38 46.35 5.78
CA ASP A 104 48.37 47.12 5.01
C ASP A 104 48.37 46.59 3.56
N TYR A 105 47.29 46.76 2.78
CA TYR A 105 47.40 47.02 1.32
C TYR A 105 46.05 47.50 0.74
N ALA A 106 46.09 48.60 -0.03
CA ALA A 106 44.91 49.32 -0.51
C ALA A 106 44.91 49.53 -2.04
N GLY A 107 43.73 49.76 -2.63
CA GLY A 107 43.54 50.08 -4.06
C GLY A 107 42.16 49.65 -4.59
N ALA A 108 41.04 50.30 -4.24
CA ALA A 108 40.58 51.65 -4.63
C ALA A 108 39.97 51.77 -6.05
N SER A 109 38.64 51.79 -6.14
CA SER A 109 37.88 52.81 -6.89
C SER A 109 36.40 52.87 -6.41
N ASP A 110 35.77 54.04 -6.47
CA ASP A 110 34.52 54.39 -5.75
C ASP A 110 33.54 55.16 -6.66
N ALA A 111 32.25 54.77 -6.66
CA ALA A 111 31.06 55.66 -6.68
C ALA A 111 29.75 54.89 -6.98
N ARG A 112 28.54 55.22 -6.47
CA ARG A 112 28.13 56.11 -5.36
C ARG A 112 26.68 55.83 -4.88
N ARG A 113 26.54 55.50 -3.60
CA ARG A 113 25.54 56.02 -2.60
C ARG A 113 24.05 56.26 -2.99
N ARG A 114 23.14 55.58 -2.26
CA ARG A 114 22.18 56.09 -1.22
C ARG A 114 21.04 55.06 -1.01
N SER A 115 20.37 54.86 0.14
CA SER A 115 20.66 55.08 1.57
C SER A 115 19.43 54.67 2.41
N ARG A 116 19.59 53.89 3.51
CA ARG A 116 18.87 54.06 4.81
C ARG A 116 19.28 52.99 5.84
N ARG A 117 19.00 53.25 7.13
CA ARG A 117 19.51 52.52 8.32
C ARG A 117 18.49 51.54 8.90
N ARG A 118 18.97 50.55 9.66
CA ARG A 118 18.18 49.65 10.53
C ARG A 118 17.61 50.39 11.77
N LEU A 119 16.37 50.04 12.17
CA LEU A 119 15.82 49.68 13.51
C LEU A 119 16.17 50.53 14.78
N PRO A 120 15.43 50.47 15.93
CA PRO A 120 14.39 49.49 16.34
C PRO A 120 13.11 50.01 17.06
N VAL A 121 12.16 49.07 17.19
CA VAL A 121 11.14 48.78 18.25
C VAL A 121 10.85 49.77 19.40
N SER A 122 9.57 50.15 19.51
CA SER A 122 8.70 50.15 20.71
C SER A 122 7.22 50.18 20.23
N GLY A 123 6.18 49.67 20.89
CA GLY A 123 6.03 48.92 22.15
C GLY A 123 4.66 49.23 22.77
N GLY A 124 3.70 48.30 22.82
CA GLY A 124 2.39 48.59 23.44
C GLY A 124 1.18 47.68 23.08
N SER A 125 1.19 46.44 23.61
CA SER A 125 0.09 45.71 24.29
C SER A 125 -1.37 45.62 23.71
N PRO A 126 -2.16 44.61 24.12
CA PRO A 126 -3.13 43.96 23.24
C PRO A 126 -4.60 44.10 23.67
N GLU A 127 -5.53 43.61 22.84
CA GLU A 127 -6.72 42.91 23.36
C GLU A 127 -7.36 41.98 22.32
N ALA A 128 -7.75 40.79 22.76
CA ALA A 128 -8.58 39.85 22.01
C ALA A 128 -9.53 39.17 22.99
N ARG A 129 -10.84 39.09 22.67
CA ARG A 129 -11.75 37.95 22.91
C ARG A 129 -13.26 38.26 22.78
N LEU A 130 -14.00 37.20 22.42
CA LEU A 130 -15.42 36.88 22.70
C LEU A 130 -16.55 37.30 21.72
N LEU A 131 -16.90 36.33 20.87
CA LEU A 131 -18.22 35.67 20.70
C LEU A 131 -19.47 36.36 20.08
N TRP A 132 -19.98 35.67 19.05
CA TRP A 132 -21.37 35.21 18.81
C TRP A 132 -22.42 36.04 18.02
N ASN A 133 -23.00 35.31 17.05
CA ASN A 133 -24.34 35.36 16.44
C ASN A 133 -24.79 36.54 15.54
N ASN A 134 -24.90 36.24 14.24
CA ASN A 134 -26.13 36.18 13.41
C ASN A 134 -25.67 35.79 11.98
N ARG A 135 -26.15 34.75 11.26
CA ARG A 135 -27.53 34.28 11.02
C ARG A 135 -28.52 35.41 10.71
N ILE A 136 -28.56 35.82 9.44
CA ILE A 136 -29.73 36.23 8.62
C ILE A 136 -29.18 36.73 7.26
N LEU A 137 -29.17 35.89 6.23
CA LEU A 137 -29.13 36.31 4.81
C LEU A 137 -29.38 35.17 3.78
N LEU A 138 -30.10 34.11 4.16
CA LEU A 138 -30.58 33.05 3.24
C LEU A 138 -32.00 32.62 3.66
N HIS A 139 -32.94 33.56 3.61
CA HIS A 139 -34.37 33.30 3.90
C HIS A 139 -35.35 34.25 3.19
N ILE A 140 -34.97 34.78 2.02
CA ILE A 140 -35.88 35.50 1.10
C ILE A 140 -35.56 35.07 -0.34
N LEU A 141 -35.83 33.81 -0.68
CA LEU A 141 -35.99 33.32 -2.06
C LEU A 141 -36.71 31.96 -2.14
N SER A 142 -37.59 31.66 -1.17
CA SER A 142 -38.40 30.42 -1.12
C SER A 142 -39.85 30.71 -0.72
N VAL A 143 -40.53 31.57 -1.49
CA VAL A 143 -42.00 31.64 -1.60
C VAL A 143 -42.32 32.11 -3.03
N CYS A 144 -43.37 31.52 -3.63
CA CYS A 144 -43.91 31.80 -4.98
C CYS A 144 -43.22 31.13 -6.19
N CYS A 145 -43.47 29.82 -6.38
CA CYS A 145 -44.11 29.33 -7.62
C CYS A 145 -44.50 27.82 -7.53
N LYS A 146 -45.74 27.56 -7.12
CA LYS A 146 -46.47 26.32 -7.49
C LYS A 146 -47.79 26.73 -8.15
N SER A 147 -48.22 25.94 -9.15
CA SER A 147 -49.33 26.22 -10.09
C SER A 147 -48.94 27.22 -11.20
N SER A 148 -49.22 26.99 -12.50
CA SER A 148 -50.23 26.10 -13.08
C SER A 148 -49.79 25.50 -14.43
N ARG A 149 -50.43 24.37 -14.80
CA ARG A 149 -50.46 23.84 -16.18
C ARG A 149 -50.96 24.92 -17.17
N ILE A 150 -50.40 24.89 -18.38
CA ILE A 150 -50.97 25.21 -19.72
C ILE A 150 -49.81 25.68 -20.61
N PHE A 151 -49.40 24.86 -21.58
CA PHE A 151 -49.13 25.25 -22.99
C PHE A 151 -48.57 24.03 -23.74
N GLU A 152 -49.47 23.11 -24.08
CA GLU A 152 -49.28 22.23 -25.24
C GLU A 152 -50.03 22.89 -26.42
N ALA A 153 -49.55 22.63 -27.64
CA ALA A 153 -49.99 23.18 -28.93
C ALA A 153 -49.50 24.60 -29.31
N ILE A 154 -49.30 24.77 -30.64
CA ILE A 154 -48.93 26.00 -31.38
C ILE A 154 -47.42 26.35 -31.25
N TYR A 155 -46.57 26.37 -32.29
CA TYR A 155 -46.77 26.33 -33.75
C TYR A 155 -45.73 25.44 -34.47
N SER A 156 -46.17 24.74 -35.51
CA SER A 156 -45.30 24.15 -36.54
C SER A 156 -45.07 25.12 -37.72
N ARG A 157 -44.01 24.84 -38.51
CA ARG A 157 -43.63 25.38 -39.85
C ARG A 157 -42.58 26.51 -39.88
N LEU A 158 -41.43 26.22 -40.49
CA LEU A 158 -41.25 26.52 -41.93
C LEU A 158 -40.23 25.58 -42.60
N TYR A 159 -40.37 25.38 -43.91
CA TYR A 159 -39.48 24.60 -44.76
C TYR A 159 -38.25 25.42 -45.19
N ILE A 160 -37.15 24.74 -45.57
CA ILE A 160 -36.37 25.07 -46.79
C ILE A 160 -35.65 23.81 -47.32
N THR A 161 -35.41 23.79 -48.63
CA THR A 161 -35.09 22.62 -49.48
C THR A 161 -33.61 22.26 -49.62
N VAL A 162 -33.36 20.96 -49.76
CA VAL A 162 -32.10 20.35 -50.25
C VAL A 162 -31.92 20.52 -51.76
N PRO A 163 -30.67 20.63 -52.25
CA PRO A 163 -30.26 20.07 -53.55
C PRO A 163 -29.23 18.93 -53.37
N THR A 164 -29.42 17.84 -54.12
CA THR A 164 -28.67 16.58 -53.99
C THR A 164 -27.55 16.40 -55.02
N ARG A 165 -26.49 15.65 -54.62
CA ARG A 165 -25.57 14.80 -55.42
C ARG A 165 -24.40 14.38 -54.49
N GLY A 166 -23.98 13.12 -54.31
CA GLY A 166 -24.54 11.84 -54.74
C GLY A 166 -23.46 10.74 -54.86
N ALA A 167 -23.56 9.68 -54.05
CA ALA A 167 -23.19 8.27 -54.31
C ALA A 167 -23.25 7.51 -52.96
N SER A 168 -24.26 6.70 -52.64
CA SER A 168 -24.55 5.34 -53.11
C SER A 168 -23.67 4.21 -52.51
N SER A 169 -24.02 3.76 -51.31
CA SER A 169 -23.93 2.34 -50.90
C SER A 169 -25.09 2.01 -49.96
N ARG A 170 -25.61 0.78 -50.03
CA ARG A 170 -26.86 0.36 -49.36
C ARG A 170 -26.55 -0.39 -48.06
N VAL A 171 -27.22 -0.02 -46.97
CA VAL A 171 -27.44 -0.93 -45.82
C VAL A 171 -28.95 -0.93 -45.49
N SER A 172 -29.46 -2.10 -45.11
CA SER A 172 -30.90 -2.37 -45.00
C SER A 172 -31.45 -2.03 -43.61
N PHE A 173 -32.05 -0.85 -43.45
CA PHE A 173 -32.89 -0.57 -42.27
C PHE A 173 -34.24 -1.29 -42.37
N ARG A 174 -34.49 -2.24 -41.44
CA ARG A 174 -35.79 -2.95 -41.34
C ARG A 174 -36.22 -3.26 -39.91
N ARG A 175 -36.46 -2.23 -39.11
CA ARG A 175 -37.41 -2.30 -37.98
C ARG A 175 -38.01 -0.92 -37.73
N LEU A 176 -39.34 -0.87 -37.59
CA LEU A 176 -40.12 0.32 -37.30
C LEU A 176 -41.22 -0.13 -36.34
N LEU A 177 -41.51 0.69 -35.32
CA LEU A 177 -42.65 0.57 -34.38
C LEU A 177 -42.59 -0.60 -33.37
N VAL A 178 -41.90 -0.35 -32.26
CA VAL A 178 -42.43 -0.67 -30.92
C VAL A 178 -42.47 0.66 -30.16
N GLY A 179 -43.57 0.94 -29.45
CA GLY A 179 -43.70 2.16 -28.65
C GLY A 179 -42.82 2.13 -27.40
N PRO A 180 -42.75 3.21 -26.61
CA PRO A 180 -41.96 3.23 -25.39
C PRO A 180 -42.53 2.25 -24.37
N GLN A 181 -41.94 1.05 -24.29
CA GLN A 181 -41.98 0.28 -23.06
C GLN A 181 -41.24 1.09 -22.01
N LYS A 182 -41.80 1.16 -20.79
CA LYS A 182 -41.04 1.61 -19.64
C LYS A 182 -39.79 0.73 -19.56
N ARG A 183 -38.60 1.34 -19.60
CA ARG A 183 -37.40 0.63 -19.15
C ARG A 183 -37.62 0.31 -17.68
N VAL A 184 -37.68 -0.98 -17.35
CA VAL A 184 -37.38 -1.47 -16.00
C VAL A 184 -35.90 -1.16 -15.76
N GLY A 185 -35.48 -1.05 -14.50
CA GLY A 185 -34.18 -0.53 -14.09
C GLY A 185 -33.03 -1.06 -14.94
N HIS A 186 -32.17 -0.16 -15.40
CA HIS A 186 -30.82 -0.54 -15.80
C HIS A 186 -30.10 -0.88 -14.51
N MET A 187 -29.77 -2.16 -14.29
CA MET A 187 -28.76 -2.48 -13.28
C MET A 187 -27.49 -1.68 -13.62
N PRO A 188 -26.74 -1.18 -12.62
CA PRO A 188 -25.39 -0.70 -12.86
C PRO A 188 -24.56 -1.81 -13.53
N ALA A 189 -23.56 -1.43 -14.34
CA ALA A 189 -22.70 -2.41 -15.02
C ALA A 189 -21.86 -3.24 -14.04
N ASP A 190 -21.70 -2.77 -12.82
CA ASP A 190 -21.00 -3.38 -11.70
C ASP A 190 -21.94 -3.68 -10.52
N PHE A 191 -21.47 -4.49 -9.57
CA PHE A 191 -22.17 -4.79 -8.32
C PHE A 191 -21.23 -4.61 -7.14
N ASN A 192 -21.72 -3.96 -6.09
CA ASN A 192 -20.95 -3.59 -4.91
C ASN A 192 -21.52 -4.25 -3.65
N TRP A 193 -20.68 -5.02 -2.97
CA TRP A 193 -21.01 -5.78 -1.77
C TRP A 193 -20.04 -5.49 -0.64
N ALA A 194 -20.52 -5.51 0.59
CA ALA A 194 -19.66 -5.40 1.77
C ALA A 194 -20.12 -6.30 2.91
N ILE A 195 -19.16 -6.70 3.75
CA ILE A 195 -19.41 -7.21 5.09
C ILE A 195 -18.64 -6.35 6.10
N GLY A 196 -19.29 -6.00 7.21
CA GLY A 196 -18.66 -5.25 8.30
C GLY A 196 -19.06 -5.75 9.68
N GLY A 197 -18.21 -5.46 10.67
CA GLY A 197 -18.40 -5.87 12.05
C GLY A 197 -17.23 -5.46 12.94
N GLU A 198 -16.98 -6.19 14.02
CA GLU A 198 -15.82 -5.94 14.89
C GLU A 198 -14.59 -6.75 14.46
N ALA A 199 -13.38 -6.20 14.65
CA ALA A 199 -12.15 -6.95 14.44
C ALA A 199 -12.12 -8.22 15.31
N GLY A 200 -12.10 -9.39 14.65
CA GLY A 200 -12.29 -10.70 15.26
C GLY A 200 -13.57 -11.44 14.82
N ASP A 201 -14.55 -10.75 14.20
CA ASP A 201 -15.81 -11.35 13.71
C ASP A 201 -15.67 -12.18 12.41
N GLY A 202 -14.46 -12.30 11.84
CA GLY A 202 -14.19 -13.08 10.63
C GLY A 202 -14.39 -12.35 9.29
N ILE A 203 -14.42 -11.01 9.32
CA ILE A 203 -14.72 -10.12 8.19
C ILE A 203 -13.83 -10.41 6.97
N ASP A 204 -12.49 -10.25 7.09
CA ASP A 204 -11.52 -10.52 6.01
C ASP A 204 -11.65 -11.93 5.42
N SER A 205 -11.75 -12.94 6.29
CA SER A 205 -11.93 -14.33 5.82
C SER A 205 -13.24 -14.58 5.10
N THR A 206 -14.28 -13.79 5.36
CA THR A 206 -15.59 -13.91 4.68
C THR A 206 -15.54 -13.21 3.32
N GLY A 207 -14.99 -12.00 3.28
CA GLY A 207 -14.74 -11.26 2.04
C GLY A 207 -13.88 -12.04 1.06
N LYS A 208 -12.74 -12.60 1.50
CA LYS A 208 -11.87 -13.46 0.68
C LYS A 208 -12.58 -14.70 0.13
N ILE A 209 -13.49 -15.33 0.88
CA ILE A 209 -14.28 -16.47 0.39
C ILE A 209 -15.23 -16.01 -0.74
N PHE A 210 -15.91 -14.86 -0.57
CA PHE A 210 -16.85 -14.37 -1.57
C PHE A 210 -16.15 -13.82 -2.82
N ALA A 211 -15.04 -13.08 -2.66
CA ALA A 211 -14.17 -12.66 -3.76
C ALA A 211 -13.68 -13.86 -4.59
N GLN A 212 -13.28 -14.95 -3.92
CA GLN A 212 -12.90 -16.20 -4.60
C GLN A 212 -14.08 -16.91 -5.27
N ALA A 213 -15.30 -16.81 -4.74
CA ALA A 213 -16.50 -17.36 -5.38
C ALA A 213 -16.86 -16.57 -6.66
N LEU A 214 -16.83 -15.24 -6.60
CA LEU A 214 -17.08 -14.35 -7.73
C LEU A 214 -16.05 -14.51 -8.85
N SER A 215 -14.76 -14.53 -8.50
CA SER A 215 -13.67 -14.80 -9.45
C SER A 215 -13.78 -16.17 -10.12
N ARG A 216 -14.27 -17.20 -9.40
CA ARG A 216 -14.56 -18.55 -9.94
C ARG A 216 -15.79 -18.62 -10.83
N ALA A 217 -16.67 -17.63 -10.75
CA ALA A 217 -17.85 -17.49 -11.58
C ALA A 217 -17.57 -16.62 -12.84
N GLY A 218 -16.30 -16.44 -13.20
CA GLY A 218 -15.87 -15.65 -14.35
C GLY A 218 -16.25 -14.18 -14.27
N ARG A 219 -16.31 -13.61 -13.05
CA ARG A 219 -16.47 -12.17 -12.84
C ARG A 219 -15.14 -11.53 -12.47
N HIS A 220 -14.92 -10.31 -12.94
CA HIS A 220 -13.87 -9.46 -12.39
C HIS A 220 -14.23 -9.06 -10.97
N VAL A 221 -13.21 -8.91 -10.13
CA VAL A 221 -13.31 -8.52 -8.72
C VAL A 221 -12.24 -7.47 -8.45
N PHE A 222 -12.65 -6.38 -7.79
CA PHE A 222 -11.78 -5.40 -7.17
C PHE A 222 -12.23 -5.26 -5.71
N THR A 223 -11.31 -5.33 -4.75
CA THR A 223 -11.65 -5.35 -3.33
C THR A 223 -11.08 -4.17 -2.58
N SER A 224 -11.71 -3.80 -1.48
CA SER A 224 -11.10 -2.87 -0.53
C SER A 224 -11.36 -3.28 0.91
N LYS A 225 -10.43 -2.87 1.79
CA LYS A 225 -10.43 -3.24 3.20
C LYS A 225 -10.32 -1.96 4.03
N ASP A 226 -11.24 -1.77 4.97
CA ASP A 226 -11.05 -0.80 6.05
C ASP A 226 -10.84 -1.55 7.37
N PHE A 227 -9.73 -1.22 8.03
CA PHE A 227 -9.32 -1.82 9.28
C PHE A 227 -8.48 -0.85 10.09
N ALA A 228 -8.73 -0.82 11.40
CA ALA A 228 -7.88 -0.12 12.34
C ALA A 228 -6.63 -0.94 12.67
N SER A 229 -5.56 -0.27 13.10
CA SER A 229 -4.36 -0.87 13.69
C SER A 229 -4.64 -1.53 15.07
N ARG A 230 -5.52 -2.54 15.11
CA ARG A 230 -5.97 -3.27 16.30
C ARG A 230 -6.31 -4.73 15.96
N ILE A 231 -5.79 -5.67 16.75
CA ILE A 231 -6.00 -7.11 16.55
C ILE A 231 -7.45 -7.54 16.87
N ARG A 232 -8.10 -6.87 17.83
CA ARG A 232 -9.50 -7.15 18.22
C ARG A 232 -10.24 -5.88 18.63
N GLY A 233 -11.53 -5.84 18.27
CA GLY A 233 -12.45 -4.74 18.57
C GLY A 233 -12.17 -3.48 17.76
N GLY A 234 -13.21 -2.67 17.58
CA GLY A 234 -13.22 -1.60 16.57
C GLY A 234 -13.79 -2.10 15.24
N TYR A 235 -14.30 -1.16 14.46
CA TYR A 235 -14.93 -1.43 13.17
C TYR A 235 -13.91 -1.90 12.13
N THR A 236 -14.35 -2.81 11.26
CA THR A 236 -13.64 -3.21 10.05
C THR A 236 -14.65 -3.69 9.02
N ALA A 237 -14.34 -3.45 7.75
CA ALA A 237 -15.12 -3.89 6.60
C ALA A 237 -14.23 -4.46 5.50
N TYR A 238 -14.84 -5.35 4.72
CA TYR A 238 -14.30 -5.84 3.46
C TYR A 238 -15.36 -5.58 2.40
N LYS A 239 -14.99 -4.82 1.37
CA LYS A 239 -15.86 -4.43 0.25
C LYS A 239 -15.37 -5.08 -1.04
N ILE A 240 -16.30 -5.37 -1.94
CA ILE A 240 -16.07 -6.01 -3.24
C ILE A 240 -16.90 -5.26 -4.27
N ARG A 241 -16.23 -4.72 -5.30
CA ARG A 241 -16.83 -4.35 -6.57
C ARG A 241 -16.61 -5.49 -7.56
N THR A 242 -17.62 -5.83 -8.36
CA THR A 242 -17.53 -6.93 -9.33
C THR A 242 -18.39 -6.70 -10.56
N SER A 243 -17.82 -6.91 -11.75
CA SER A 243 -18.53 -6.88 -13.03
C SER A 243 -18.16 -8.10 -13.90
N VAL A 244 -18.86 -8.30 -15.00
CA VAL A 244 -18.41 -9.17 -16.11
C VAL A 244 -17.34 -8.48 -16.96
N ASP A 245 -17.32 -7.14 -16.94
CA ASP A 245 -16.27 -6.30 -17.52
C ASP A 245 -15.20 -5.95 -16.45
N PRO A 246 -14.00 -5.46 -16.84
CA PRO A 246 -12.97 -5.08 -15.88
C PRO A 246 -13.40 -4.00 -14.88
N VAL A 247 -12.96 -4.12 -13.63
CA VAL A 247 -13.10 -3.09 -12.59
C VAL A 247 -11.74 -2.81 -11.96
N GLN A 248 -11.43 -1.52 -11.79
CA GLN A 248 -10.08 -1.02 -11.46
C GLN A 248 -10.07 0.00 -10.31
N SER A 249 -11.25 0.42 -9.84
CA SER A 249 -11.44 1.33 -8.71
C SER A 249 -12.46 0.78 -7.69
N VAL A 250 -12.61 1.51 -6.58
CA VAL A 250 -13.85 1.52 -5.79
C VAL A 250 -14.79 2.64 -6.28
N VAL A 251 -16.03 2.60 -5.85
CA VAL A 251 -17.06 3.63 -6.07
C VAL A 251 -17.85 3.87 -4.78
N ASP A 252 -18.42 5.06 -4.62
CA ASP A 252 -19.27 5.43 -3.47
C ASP A 252 -20.71 4.89 -3.60
N ARG A 253 -20.83 3.58 -3.82
CA ARG A 253 -22.10 2.86 -3.94
C ARG A 253 -22.02 1.48 -3.34
N LEU A 254 -23.02 1.10 -2.55
CA LEU A 254 -23.12 -0.21 -1.91
C LEU A 254 -24.49 -0.85 -2.13
N ASP A 255 -24.54 -1.90 -2.94
CA ASP A 255 -25.78 -2.60 -3.33
C ASP A 255 -26.23 -3.62 -2.27
N VAL A 256 -25.29 -4.32 -1.63
CA VAL A 256 -25.58 -5.28 -0.53
C VAL A 256 -24.61 -5.11 0.63
N LEU A 257 -25.15 -4.93 1.85
CA LEU A 257 -24.39 -4.84 3.09
C LEU A 257 -24.75 -5.95 4.07
N ILE A 258 -23.78 -6.76 4.46
CA ILE A 258 -23.89 -7.69 5.60
C ILE A 258 -23.46 -6.97 6.88
N ALA A 259 -24.44 -6.59 7.70
CA ALA A 259 -24.24 -5.83 8.92
C ALA A 259 -24.22 -6.74 10.16
N LEU A 260 -23.02 -7.02 10.70
CA LEU A 260 -22.91 -7.79 11.95
C LEU A 260 -23.14 -6.93 13.21
N THR A 261 -23.10 -5.59 13.08
CA THR A 261 -23.32 -4.63 14.18
C THR A 261 -24.11 -3.40 13.67
N PRO A 262 -24.80 -2.62 14.54
CA PRO A 262 -25.50 -1.42 14.09
C PRO A 262 -24.55 -0.37 13.50
N ARG A 263 -23.36 -0.26 14.10
CA ARG A 263 -22.26 0.58 13.62
C ARG A 263 -21.86 0.27 12.17
N THR A 264 -22.04 -0.97 11.72
CA THR A 264 -21.78 -1.32 10.32
C THR A 264 -22.72 -0.61 9.36
N ILE A 265 -23.96 -0.31 9.75
CA ILE A 265 -24.88 0.50 8.93
C ILE A 265 -24.47 1.97 9.03
N GLU A 266 -24.14 2.45 10.24
CA GLU A 266 -23.72 3.84 10.48
C GLU A 266 -22.47 4.24 9.65
N GLU A 267 -21.46 3.38 9.56
CA GLU A 267 -20.17 3.64 8.89
C GLU A 267 -20.20 3.42 7.37
N ASN A 268 -21.32 2.99 6.77
CA ASN A 268 -21.49 2.93 5.30
C ASN A 268 -22.76 3.66 4.85
N LEU A 269 -23.35 4.50 5.70
CA LEU A 269 -24.65 5.13 5.41
C LEU A 269 -24.60 5.99 4.15
N ASP A 270 -23.47 6.65 3.90
CA ASP A 270 -23.26 7.54 2.76
C ASP A 270 -23.10 6.80 1.42
N GLU A 271 -22.76 5.50 1.44
CA GLU A 271 -22.66 4.63 0.24
C GLU A 271 -23.97 3.87 -0.07
N LEU A 272 -24.91 3.82 0.88
CA LEU A 272 -26.16 3.08 0.73
C LEU A 272 -27.23 3.92 0.00
N HIS A 273 -27.99 3.29 -0.88
CA HIS A 273 -28.99 3.90 -1.75
C HIS A 273 -30.38 3.27 -1.64
N GLU A 274 -31.36 3.78 -2.38
CA GLU A 274 -32.77 3.38 -2.28
C GLU A 274 -33.08 1.92 -2.68
N ASN A 275 -32.12 1.19 -3.26
CA ASN A 275 -32.25 -0.24 -3.58
C ASN A 275 -31.24 -1.10 -2.81
N SER A 276 -30.51 -0.56 -1.84
CA SER A 276 -29.55 -1.33 -1.05
C SER A 276 -30.24 -2.35 -0.14
N VAL A 277 -29.66 -3.55 -0.05
CA VAL A 277 -30.14 -4.64 0.80
C VAL A 277 -29.21 -4.80 2.00
N ILE A 278 -29.76 -4.69 3.20
CA ILE A 278 -29.03 -4.85 4.46
C ILE A 278 -29.39 -6.20 5.09
N VAL A 279 -28.46 -7.15 5.07
CA VAL A 279 -28.59 -8.46 5.73
C VAL A 279 -28.09 -8.34 7.18
N TYR A 280 -28.94 -8.67 8.15
CA TYR A 280 -28.60 -8.61 9.59
C TYR A 280 -29.26 -9.75 10.38
N ASP A 281 -28.83 -9.96 11.62
CA ASP A 281 -29.37 -10.98 12.54
C ASP A 281 -30.15 -10.31 13.68
N GLY A 282 -31.48 -10.23 13.57
CA GLY A 282 -32.37 -9.64 14.57
C GLY A 282 -32.54 -10.47 15.85
N GLU A 283 -32.22 -11.77 15.84
CA GLU A 283 -32.12 -12.58 17.06
C GLU A 283 -30.93 -12.13 17.93
N ARG A 284 -29.89 -11.52 17.34
CA ARG A 284 -28.76 -10.91 18.07
C ARG A 284 -29.23 -9.70 18.87
N THR A 285 -29.04 -9.72 20.19
CA THR A 285 -29.49 -8.65 21.12
C THR A 285 -29.00 -7.24 20.77
N THR A 286 -27.86 -7.10 20.09
CA THR A 286 -27.34 -5.81 19.63
C THR A 286 -28.01 -5.27 18.37
N MET A 287 -28.72 -6.11 17.61
CA MET A 287 -29.43 -5.76 16.36
C MET A 287 -30.96 -5.80 16.51
N ALA A 288 -31.50 -6.40 17.58
CA ALA A 288 -32.94 -6.62 17.78
C ALA A 288 -33.84 -5.36 17.76
N ASN A 289 -33.27 -4.15 17.76
CA ASN A 289 -33.98 -2.88 17.56
C ASN A 289 -33.20 -1.96 16.61
N VAL A 290 -32.48 -2.53 15.63
CA VAL A 290 -31.80 -1.75 14.59
C VAL A 290 -32.84 -1.08 13.70
N GLU A 291 -32.67 0.20 13.42
CA GLU A 291 -33.50 0.92 12.47
C GLU A 291 -32.84 0.84 11.09
N ILE A 292 -33.56 0.30 10.10
CA ILE A 292 -33.12 0.27 8.71
C ILE A 292 -33.44 1.63 8.08
N PRO A 293 -32.51 2.30 7.40
CA PRO A 293 -32.75 3.63 6.83
C PRO A 293 -33.88 3.63 5.78
N GLU A 294 -34.54 4.77 5.60
CA GLU A 294 -35.66 4.90 4.67
C GLU A 294 -35.23 4.65 3.22
N GLY A 295 -36.02 3.85 2.48
CA GLY A 295 -35.73 3.39 1.13
C GLY A 295 -35.08 2.00 1.08
N MET A 296 -34.16 1.71 2.00
CA MET A 296 -33.38 0.46 1.99
C MET A 296 -34.20 -0.75 2.41
N THR A 297 -33.82 -1.94 1.93
CA THR A 297 -34.48 -3.21 2.29
C THR A 297 -33.69 -3.94 3.38
N GLY A 298 -34.32 -4.11 4.55
CA GLY A 298 -33.75 -4.91 5.64
C GLY A 298 -34.16 -6.38 5.54
N LEU A 299 -33.18 -7.28 5.53
CA LEU A 299 -33.37 -8.73 5.61
C LEU A 299 -32.89 -9.24 6.98
N ASP A 300 -33.85 -9.50 7.86
CA ASP A 300 -33.62 -10.16 9.15
C ASP A 300 -33.43 -11.66 8.94
N VAL A 301 -32.18 -12.11 8.93
CA VAL A 301 -31.79 -13.52 8.78
C VAL A 301 -31.19 -13.99 10.11
N PRO A 302 -31.68 -15.07 10.72
CA PRO A 302 -31.21 -15.56 12.02
C PRO A 302 -29.87 -16.32 11.89
N LEU A 303 -28.83 -15.59 11.47
CA LEU A 303 -27.51 -16.08 11.06
C LEU A 303 -26.89 -17.03 12.09
N LYS A 304 -26.94 -16.66 13.38
CA LYS A 304 -26.37 -17.49 14.45
C LYS A 304 -27.11 -18.81 14.60
N ARG A 305 -28.44 -18.80 14.58
CA ARG A 305 -29.27 -19.99 14.81
C ARG A 305 -29.10 -21.01 13.68
N LEU A 306 -29.18 -20.55 12.43
CA LEU A 306 -28.96 -21.38 11.24
C LEU A 306 -27.54 -21.97 11.23
N ALA A 307 -26.53 -21.19 11.65
CA ALA A 307 -25.17 -21.71 11.78
C ALA A 307 -25.01 -22.75 12.90
N GLU A 308 -25.71 -22.60 14.03
CA GLU A 308 -25.73 -23.60 15.10
C GLU A 308 -26.42 -24.90 14.66
N GLU A 309 -27.50 -24.81 13.87
CA GLU A 309 -28.20 -25.95 13.26
C GLU A 309 -27.33 -26.69 12.23
N ALA A 310 -26.57 -25.96 11.40
CA ALA A 310 -25.60 -26.53 10.44
C ALA A 310 -24.30 -27.07 11.08
N GLY A 311 -24.08 -26.87 12.39
CA GLY A 311 -22.98 -27.50 13.14
C GLY A 311 -22.08 -26.59 13.97
N GLY A 312 -22.31 -25.27 14.00
CA GLY A 312 -21.59 -24.35 14.88
C GLY A 312 -21.70 -22.86 14.51
N ALA A 313 -21.97 -22.01 15.51
CA ALA A 313 -22.16 -20.56 15.41
C ALA A 313 -21.05 -19.77 14.68
N ILE A 314 -19.83 -20.33 14.55
CA ILE A 314 -18.74 -19.71 13.78
C ILE A 314 -19.06 -19.56 12.29
N MET A 315 -20.01 -20.35 11.77
CA MET A 315 -20.43 -20.34 10.36
C MET A 315 -21.50 -19.28 10.05
N ARG A 316 -21.89 -18.42 11.01
CA ARG A 316 -22.93 -17.38 10.80
C ARG A 316 -22.64 -16.47 9.60
N ASN A 317 -21.36 -16.21 9.31
CA ASN A 317 -20.95 -15.38 8.18
C ASN A 317 -21.15 -16.12 6.85
N VAL A 318 -21.07 -17.46 6.84
CA VAL A 318 -21.33 -18.30 5.67
C VAL A 318 -22.83 -18.43 5.41
N VAL A 319 -23.66 -18.46 6.46
CA VAL A 319 -25.13 -18.27 6.33
C VAL A 319 -25.42 -16.92 5.66
N ALA A 320 -24.72 -15.86 6.07
CA ALA A 320 -24.90 -14.53 5.47
C ALA A 320 -24.47 -14.46 4.01
N LEU A 321 -23.42 -15.20 3.61
CA LEU A 321 -23.04 -15.35 2.21
C LEU A 321 -24.12 -16.10 1.41
N GLY A 322 -24.70 -17.16 1.96
CA GLY A 322 -25.82 -17.88 1.31
C GLY A 322 -27.06 -17.00 1.13
N ALA A 323 -27.41 -16.19 2.13
CA ALA A 323 -28.45 -15.18 2.02
C ALA A 323 -28.13 -14.14 0.93
N ALA A 324 -26.88 -13.69 0.84
CA ALA A 324 -26.44 -12.79 -0.23
C ALA A 324 -26.47 -13.44 -1.63
N CYS A 325 -26.27 -14.75 -1.74
CA CYS A 325 -26.46 -15.49 -3.00
C CYS A 325 -27.91 -15.44 -3.48
N GLU A 326 -28.88 -15.67 -2.60
CA GLU A 326 -30.31 -15.57 -2.97
C GLU A 326 -30.70 -14.16 -3.39
N VAL A 327 -30.28 -13.15 -2.61
CA VAL A 327 -30.50 -11.70 -2.87
C VAL A 327 -30.04 -11.25 -4.25
N THR A 328 -29.09 -11.97 -4.86
CA THR A 328 -28.42 -11.61 -6.11
C THR A 328 -28.60 -12.62 -7.24
N GLY A 329 -29.36 -13.70 -7.02
CA GLY A 329 -29.46 -14.83 -7.96
C GLY A 329 -28.13 -15.56 -8.22
N PHE A 330 -27.10 -15.35 -7.39
CA PHE A 330 -25.76 -15.90 -7.61
C PHE A 330 -25.73 -17.42 -7.36
N PRO A 331 -25.27 -18.25 -8.32
CA PRO A 331 -25.28 -19.71 -8.14
C PRO A 331 -24.44 -20.18 -6.95
N ILE A 332 -25.09 -20.80 -5.96
CA ILE A 332 -24.48 -21.23 -4.70
C ILE A 332 -23.36 -22.25 -4.90
N GLU A 333 -23.35 -22.98 -6.02
CA GLU A 333 -22.28 -23.90 -6.42
C GLU A 333 -20.90 -23.22 -6.52
N ASN A 334 -20.87 -21.92 -6.87
CA ASN A 334 -19.65 -21.13 -6.90
C ASN A 334 -19.11 -20.86 -5.48
N LEU A 335 -20.02 -20.61 -4.53
CA LEU A 335 -19.68 -20.49 -3.11
C LEU A 335 -19.23 -21.84 -2.53
N ASP A 336 -19.90 -22.94 -2.85
CA ASP A 336 -19.49 -24.30 -2.49
C ASP A 336 -18.04 -24.60 -2.94
N SER A 337 -17.66 -24.15 -4.14
CA SER A 337 -16.29 -24.29 -4.71
C SER A 337 -15.25 -23.49 -3.93
N ALA A 338 -15.58 -22.27 -3.49
CA ALA A 338 -14.70 -21.45 -2.65
C ALA A 338 -14.55 -22.03 -1.22
N LEU A 339 -15.65 -22.48 -0.62
CA LEU A 339 -15.67 -23.12 0.70
C LEU A 339 -14.85 -24.43 0.71
N GLU A 340 -14.97 -25.25 -0.34
CA GLU A 340 -14.13 -26.45 -0.55
C GLU A 340 -12.64 -26.08 -0.55
N LYS A 341 -12.22 -25.14 -1.42
CA LYS A 341 -10.82 -24.68 -1.50
C LYS A 341 -10.29 -24.16 -0.16
N ARG A 342 -11.13 -23.44 0.60
CA ARG A 342 -10.74 -22.83 1.89
C ARG A 342 -10.61 -23.84 3.03
N PHE A 343 -11.43 -24.89 3.07
CA PHE A 343 -11.56 -25.77 4.22
C PHE A 343 -11.15 -27.24 3.97
N ALA A 344 -10.86 -27.66 2.73
CA ALA A 344 -10.45 -29.06 2.42
C ALA A 344 -9.30 -29.58 3.30
N SER A 345 -8.30 -28.75 3.58
CA SER A 345 -7.16 -29.12 4.45
C SER A 345 -7.51 -29.33 5.93
N LYS A 346 -8.74 -28.98 6.34
CA LYS A 346 -9.29 -29.16 7.69
C LYS A 346 -10.30 -30.31 7.78
N GLY A 347 -10.61 -30.97 6.66
CA GLY A 347 -11.42 -32.20 6.60
C GLY A 347 -12.85 -32.00 6.08
N GLN A 348 -13.36 -33.00 5.36
CA GLN A 348 -14.61 -32.95 4.60
C GLN A 348 -15.84 -32.55 5.45
N ALA A 349 -15.98 -33.08 6.66
CA ALA A 349 -17.12 -32.74 7.52
C ALA A 349 -17.22 -31.24 7.85
N LEU A 350 -16.09 -30.52 7.93
CA LEU A 350 -16.12 -29.07 8.10
C LEU A 350 -16.57 -28.38 6.80
N VAL A 351 -16.13 -28.86 5.64
CA VAL A 351 -16.57 -28.35 4.33
C VAL A 351 -18.08 -28.52 4.18
N ASP A 352 -18.59 -29.74 4.39
CA ASP A 352 -20.00 -30.09 4.22
C ASP A 352 -20.90 -29.24 5.14
N ASN A 353 -20.51 -29.05 6.41
CA ASN A 353 -21.22 -28.18 7.34
C ASN A 353 -21.24 -26.70 6.90
N ASN A 354 -20.16 -26.19 6.28
CA ASN A 354 -20.15 -24.81 5.78
C ASN A 354 -21.05 -24.66 4.54
N LYS A 355 -21.10 -25.66 3.66
CA LYS A 355 -22.02 -25.69 2.51
C LYS A 355 -23.48 -25.75 2.96
N GLU A 356 -23.77 -26.54 3.99
CA GLU A 356 -25.11 -26.60 4.60
C GLU A 356 -25.50 -25.27 5.28
N ALA A 357 -24.55 -24.61 5.94
CA ALA A 357 -24.77 -23.27 6.50
C ALA A 357 -25.09 -22.23 5.41
N ALA A 358 -24.41 -22.28 4.26
CA ALA A 358 -24.72 -21.43 3.12
C ALA A 358 -26.14 -21.71 2.58
N ARG A 359 -26.49 -22.97 2.31
CA ARG A 359 -27.85 -23.35 1.87
C ARG A 359 -28.92 -22.90 2.84
N SER A 360 -28.71 -23.11 4.14
CA SER A 360 -29.64 -22.66 5.19
C SER A 360 -29.91 -21.15 5.15
N GLY A 361 -28.93 -20.34 4.75
CA GLY A 361 -29.09 -18.89 4.55
C GLY A 361 -29.84 -18.54 3.26
N GLN A 362 -29.55 -19.27 2.18
CA GLN A 362 -30.24 -19.14 0.90
C GLN A 362 -31.73 -19.50 1.02
N ASP A 363 -32.02 -20.72 1.49
CA ASP A 363 -33.37 -21.26 1.68
C ASP A 363 -34.20 -20.35 2.60
N TYR A 364 -33.59 -19.78 3.65
CA TYR A 364 -34.29 -18.86 4.55
C TYR A 364 -34.75 -17.59 3.83
N VAL A 365 -33.93 -16.97 2.98
CA VAL A 365 -34.32 -15.78 2.22
C VAL A 365 -35.40 -16.12 1.18
N ALA A 366 -35.25 -17.26 0.49
CA ALA A 366 -36.21 -17.75 -0.50
C ALA A 366 -37.59 -18.09 0.10
N GLU A 367 -37.65 -18.58 1.34
CA GLU A 367 -38.91 -18.87 2.04
C GLU A 367 -39.51 -17.65 2.77
N ALA A 368 -38.69 -16.74 3.30
CA ALA A 368 -39.14 -15.68 4.20
C ALA A 368 -39.57 -14.39 3.49
N SER A 369 -39.22 -14.18 2.22
CA SER A 369 -39.32 -12.87 1.58
C SER A 369 -39.95 -12.91 0.17
N ASP A 370 -40.93 -12.04 -0.07
CA ASP A 370 -41.41 -11.66 -1.42
C ASP A 370 -40.51 -10.55 -2.03
N VAL A 371 -39.25 -10.43 -1.59
CA VAL A 371 -38.36 -9.31 -1.98
C VAL A 371 -37.74 -9.57 -3.35
N ASP A 372 -38.39 -9.01 -4.38
CA ASP A 372 -37.75 -8.74 -5.67
C ASP A 372 -36.74 -7.60 -5.49
N THR A 373 -35.46 -7.97 -5.29
CA THR A 373 -34.34 -7.03 -5.10
C THR A 373 -33.89 -6.39 -6.42
N GLY A 374 -34.26 -6.97 -7.56
CA GLY A 374 -33.82 -6.54 -8.88
C GLY A 374 -32.36 -6.86 -9.24
N TYR A 375 -31.59 -7.52 -8.37
CA TYR A 375 -30.21 -7.92 -8.65
C TYR A 375 -30.13 -9.33 -9.25
N GLU A 376 -29.48 -9.47 -10.41
CA GLU A 376 -29.14 -10.75 -11.03
C GLU A 376 -27.65 -10.75 -11.42
N LEU A 377 -26.82 -11.49 -10.67
CA LEU A 377 -25.38 -11.57 -10.89
C LEU A 377 -25.05 -12.53 -12.04
N GLU A 378 -24.83 -11.96 -13.23
CA GLU A 378 -24.32 -12.70 -14.40
C GLU A 378 -22.98 -13.40 -14.11
N THR A 379 -22.77 -14.57 -14.72
CA THR A 379 -21.55 -15.38 -14.58
C THR A 379 -20.99 -15.74 -15.95
N THR A 380 -19.67 -15.87 -16.07
CA THR A 380 -19.01 -16.26 -17.32
C THR A 380 -18.12 -17.49 -17.15
N ASP A 381 -17.65 -18.06 -18.26
CA ASP A 381 -16.68 -19.18 -18.27
C ASP A 381 -15.21 -18.69 -18.15
N ALA A 382 -14.96 -17.40 -17.85
CA ALA A 382 -13.61 -16.87 -17.71
C ALA A 382 -12.89 -17.44 -16.48
N ASP A 383 -11.59 -17.74 -16.63
CA ASP A 383 -10.72 -18.13 -15.52
C ASP A 383 -9.83 -16.95 -15.14
N TYR A 384 -9.75 -16.64 -13.85
CA TYR A 384 -9.04 -15.48 -13.32
C TYR A 384 -8.13 -15.86 -12.15
N VAL A 385 -6.97 -15.22 -12.10
CA VAL A 385 -6.11 -15.19 -10.92
C VAL A 385 -6.53 -14.00 -10.07
N LEU A 386 -6.93 -14.25 -8.82
CA LEU A 386 -7.20 -13.23 -7.80
C LEU A 386 -5.99 -13.15 -6.87
N LEU A 387 -5.38 -11.98 -6.75
CA LEU A 387 -4.22 -11.69 -5.89
C LEU A 387 -4.13 -10.19 -5.54
N ASN A 388 -3.35 -9.83 -4.53
CA ASN A 388 -2.96 -8.44 -4.22
C ASN A 388 -1.52 -8.12 -4.68
N GLY A 389 -1.10 -6.87 -4.50
CA GLY A 389 0.24 -6.40 -4.88
C GLY A 389 1.38 -7.12 -4.15
N ASP A 390 1.22 -7.41 -2.86
CA ASP A 390 2.22 -8.12 -2.05
C ASP A 390 2.40 -9.58 -2.49
N GLU A 391 1.30 -10.28 -2.79
CA GLU A 391 1.32 -11.60 -3.40
C GLU A 391 1.91 -11.57 -4.82
N ALA A 392 1.66 -10.50 -5.59
CA ALA A 392 2.26 -10.31 -6.91
C ALA A 392 3.79 -10.09 -6.84
N ILE A 393 4.28 -9.32 -5.87
CA ILE A 393 5.71 -9.16 -5.57
C ILE A 393 6.32 -10.51 -5.15
N GLY A 394 5.66 -11.24 -4.25
CA GLY A 394 6.11 -12.57 -3.83
C GLY A 394 6.16 -13.58 -4.99
N MET A 395 5.18 -13.51 -5.91
CA MET A 395 5.13 -14.34 -7.12
C MET A 395 6.23 -13.94 -8.11
N GLY A 396 6.41 -12.63 -8.34
CA GLY A 396 7.42 -12.06 -9.21
C GLY A 396 8.83 -12.39 -8.73
N ALA A 397 9.08 -12.37 -7.42
CA ALA A 397 10.36 -12.76 -6.84
C ALA A 397 10.70 -14.23 -7.09
N ILE A 398 9.72 -15.14 -6.99
CA ILE A 398 9.92 -16.56 -7.32
C ILE A 398 10.21 -16.73 -8.81
N ALA A 399 9.44 -16.07 -9.69
CA ALA A 399 9.63 -16.10 -11.14
C ALA A 399 11.01 -15.54 -11.54
N ALA A 400 11.42 -14.42 -10.93
CA ALA A 400 12.73 -13.80 -11.07
C ALA A 400 13.91 -14.64 -10.53
N GLY A 401 13.65 -15.84 -10.02
CA GLY A 401 14.68 -16.75 -9.53
C GLY A 401 15.29 -16.34 -8.19
N CYS A 402 14.60 -15.54 -7.37
CA CYS A 402 15.01 -15.25 -5.99
C CYS A 402 15.28 -16.55 -5.23
N LYS A 403 16.38 -16.57 -4.47
CA LYS A 403 16.80 -17.70 -3.61
C LYS A 403 16.92 -17.32 -2.14
N PHE A 404 16.80 -16.04 -1.79
CA PHE A 404 16.91 -15.64 -0.39
C PHE A 404 16.09 -14.39 -0.08
N TYR A 405 15.15 -14.53 0.84
CA TYR A 405 14.45 -13.40 1.44
C TYR A 405 14.88 -13.26 2.90
N ALA A 406 15.18 -12.05 3.35
CA ALA A 406 15.20 -11.72 4.77
C ALA A 406 14.32 -10.49 5.03
N GLY A 407 13.55 -10.50 6.11
CA GLY A 407 12.64 -9.41 6.44
C GLY A 407 12.27 -9.39 7.92
N TYR A 408 11.76 -8.25 8.38
CA TYR A 408 11.10 -8.10 9.67
C TYR A 408 9.60 -7.89 9.43
N PRO A 409 8.68 -8.47 10.23
CA PRO A 409 7.25 -8.26 10.04
C PRO A 409 6.88 -6.80 10.25
N ILE A 410 6.32 -6.17 9.23
CA ILE A 410 5.79 -4.80 9.28
C ILE A 410 4.57 -4.71 8.35
N THR A 411 3.48 -4.11 8.81
CA THR A 411 2.33 -3.81 7.93
C THR A 411 2.68 -2.67 6.98
N PRO A 412 2.34 -2.74 5.69
CA PRO A 412 1.67 -3.85 5.01
C PRO A 412 2.57 -4.99 4.50
N ALA A 413 3.86 -4.74 4.21
CA ALA A 413 4.82 -5.63 3.53
C ALA A 413 5.03 -7.07 4.07
N THR A 414 4.35 -7.45 5.15
CA THR A 414 4.39 -8.80 5.72
C THR A 414 3.80 -9.84 4.77
N ASP A 415 2.80 -9.47 3.94
CA ASP A 415 2.14 -10.41 3.02
C ASP A 415 3.11 -10.91 1.92
N VAL A 416 4.10 -10.09 1.52
CA VAL A 416 5.22 -10.53 0.65
C VAL A 416 5.96 -11.72 1.28
N MET A 417 6.27 -11.64 2.58
CA MET A 417 6.95 -12.71 3.30
C MET A 417 6.04 -13.93 3.47
N GLU A 418 4.76 -13.75 3.84
CA GLU A 418 3.79 -14.85 3.97
C GLU A 418 3.55 -15.58 2.64
N TYR A 419 3.60 -14.88 1.51
CA TYR A 419 3.55 -15.50 0.19
C TYR A 419 4.80 -16.37 -0.05
N LEU A 420 6.00 -15.86 0.21
CA LEU A 420 7.24 -16.59 -0.05
C LEU A 420 7.41 -17.83 0.83
N VAL A 421 7.02 -17.78 2.11
CA VAL A 421 7.19 -18.88 3.08
C VAL A 421 6.54 -20.18 2.58
N GLY A 422 7.35 -21.24 2.47
CA GLY A 422 6.90 -22.57 2.02
C GLY A 422 6.62 -22.68 0.52
N ARG A 423 6.72 -21.57 -0.24
CA ARG A 423 6.68 -21.54 -1.71
C ARG A 423 8.10 -21.46 -2.27
N ILE A 424 8.94 -20.55 -1.80
CA ILE A 424 10.30 -20.34 -2.33
C ILE A 424 11.22 -21.56 -2.12
N GLU A 425 11.03 -22.33 -1.04
CA GLU A 425 11.78 -23.56 -0.76
C GLU A 425 11.57 -24.64 -1.83
N ARG A 426 10.40 -24.64 -2.50
CA ARG A 426 10.11 -25.56 -3.62
C ARG A 426 10.99 -25.29 -4.83
N PHE A 427 11.54 -24.08 -4.91
CA PHE A 427 12.47 -23.62 -5.95
C PHE A 427 13.90 -23.45 -5.41
N GLY A 428 14.20 -24.05 -4.25
CA GLY A 428 15.54 -24.05 -3.65
C GLY A 428 15.98 -22.74 -3.01
N GLY A 429 15.04 -21.82 -2.72
CA GLY A 429 15.32 -20.62 -1.93
C GLY A 429 14.98 -20.78 -0.45
N HIS A 430 15.13 -19.71 0.33
CA HIS A 430 14.82 -19.68 1.76
C HIS A 430 14.29 -18.33 2.23
N VAL A 431 13.45 -18.33 3.27
CA VAL A 431 12.97 -17.14 3.98
C VAL A 431 13.56 -17.09 5.39
N VAL A 432 14.10 -15.94 5.79
CA VAL A 432 14.53 -15.65 7.16
C VAL A 432 13.73 -14.49 7.73
N GLN A 433 13.00 -14.72 8.82
CA GLN A 433 12.51 -13.64 9.66
C GLN A 433 13.66 -13.18 10.57
N ALA A 434 14.08 -11.93 10.41
CA ALA A 434 15.14 -11.31 11.22
C ALA A 434 14.60 -10.73 12.53
N GLU A 435 15.50 -10.29 13.41
CA GLU A 435 15.17 -9.62 14.68
C GLU A 435 14.78 -8.15 14.54
N ASP A 436 15.24 -7.48 13.48
CA ASP A 436 14.92 -6.10 13.08
C ASP A 436 15.28 -5.87 11.59
N GLU A 437 14.92 -4.70 11.05
CA GLU A 437 15.17 -4.33 9.64
C GLU A 437 16.64 -4.15 9.30
N LEU A 438 17.48 -3.74 10.26
CA LEU A 438 18.94 -3.65 10.09
C LEU A 438 19.53 -5.04 9.85
N SER A 439 19.13 -6.02 10.65
CA SER A 439 19.53 -7.42 10.47
C SER A 439 18.96 -8.00 9.18
N ALA A 440 17.69 -7.71 8.85
CA ALA A 440 17.07 -8.17 7.61
C ALA A 440 17.88 -7.78 6.35
N ILE A 441 18.14 -6.49 6.16
CA ILE A 441 18.86 -6.03 4.95
C ILE A 441 20.31 -6.55 4.91
N ASN A 442 21.00 -6.63 6.04
CA ASN A 442 22.39 -7.12 6.07
C ASN A 442 22.48 -8.64 5.86
N ILE A 443 21.49 -9.43 6.29
CA ILE A 443 21.38 -10.86 5.94
C ILE A 443 21.10 -11.02 4.44
N ALA A 444 20.15 -10.25 3.89
CA ALA A 444 19.82 -10.29 2.45
C ALA A 444 21.03 -9.91 1.58
N LEU A 445 21.79 -8.86 1.98
CA LEU A 445 23.04 -8.45 1.35
C LEU A 445 24.13 -9.52 1.45
N GLY A 446 24.24 -10.21 2.59
CA GLY A 446 25.13 -11.35 2.75
C GLY A 446 24.82 -12.49 1.79
N ALA A 447 23.53 -12.79 1.58
CA ALA A 447 23.08 -13.78 0.59
C ALA A 447 23.35 -13.32 -0.85
N ALA A 448 23.14 -12.04 -1.17
CA ALA A 448 23.52 -11.48 -2.47
C ALA A 448 25.00 -11.63 -2.76
N ARG A 449 25.86 -11.37 -1.75
CA ARG A 449 27.31 -11.53 -1.90
C ARG A 449 27.74 -13.00 -2.07
N ALA A 450 26.94 -13.94 -1.60
CA ALA A 450 27.11 -15.37 -1.86
C ALA A 450 26.64 -15.82 -3.26
N GLY A 451 26.05 -14.92 -4.06
CA GLY A 451 25.61 -15.17 -5.45
C GLY A 451 24.13 -15.52 -5.61
N ALA A 452 23.35 -15.51 -4.52
CA ALA A 452 21.90 -15.61 -4.60
C ALA A 452 21.29 -14.31 -5.18
N ARG A 453 20.22 -14.41 -5.97
CA ARG A 453 19.25 -13.31 -6.06
C ARG A 453 18.55 -13.20 -4.72
N SER A 454 18.65 -12.06 -4.05
CA SER A 454 18.05 -11.84 -2.74
C SER A 454 17.32 -10.50 -2.63
N MET A 455 16.41 -10.44 -1.67
CA MET A 455 15.61 -9.24 -1.41
C MET A 455 15.23 -9.11 0.08
N THR A 456 14.73 -7.93 0.42
CA THR A 456 13.97 -7.64 1.65
C THR A 456 12.70 -6.86 1.26
N ALA A 457 11.64 -6.96 2.06
CA ALA A 457 10.48 -6.07 1.97
C ALA A 457 10.20 -5.41 3.32
N THR A 458 9.77 -4.15 3.28
CA THR A 458 9.52 -3.32 4.46
C THR A 458 8.57 -2.15 4.12
N SER A 459 8.48 -1.15 5.00
CA SER A 459 7.73 0.09 4.82
C SER A 459 8.58 1.26 5.35
N GLY A 460 8.20 2.53 5.14
CA GLY A 460 8.96 3.73 5.51
C GLY A 460 9.80 3.69 6.82
N PRO A 461 9.26 3.27 7.99
CA PRO A 461 10.04 3.16 9.23
C PRO A 461 11.19 2.15 9.19
N GLY A 462 11.08 1.13 8.36
CA GLY A 462 12.15 0.18 8.07
C GLY A 462 13.15 0.71 7.06
N ILE A 463 12.73 1.50 6.07
CA ILE A 463 13.63 2.23 5.15
C ILE A 463 14.54 3.19 5.93
N ASP A 464 14.01 3.91 6.92
CA ASP A 464 14.78 4.74 7.86
C ASP A 464 15.90 3.92 8.56
N LEU A 465 15.61 2.69 8.99
CA LEU A 465 16.58 1.80 9.63
C LEU A 465 17.60 1.23 8.63
N MET A 466 17.15 0.80 7.46
CA MET A 466 18.01 0.23 6.41
C MET A 466 18.96 1.24 5.75
N THR A 467 18.75 2.54 5.99
CA THR A 467 19.43 3.66 5.32
C THR A 467 20.96 3.66 5.42
N GLU A 468 21.57 3.11 6.49
CA GLU A 468 23.03 2.92 6.55
C GLU A 468 23.51 1.91 5.49
N THR A 469 22.79 0.80 5.36
CA THR A 469 23.17 -0.30 4.46
C THR A 469 23.04 0.08 2.99
N PHE A 470 22.17 1.01 2.60
CA PHE A 470 22.07 1.50 1.22
C PHE A 470 23.43 1.97 0.67
N GLY A 471 24.20 2.71 1.47
CA GLY A 471 25.56 3.14 1.12
C GLY A 471 26.54 1.97 0.98
N LEU A 472 26.37 0.91 1.78
CA LEU A 472 27.15 -0.32 1.68
C LEU A 472 26.79 -1.14 0.42
N VAL A 473 25.51 -1.22 0.04
CA VAL A 473 25.07 -1.91 -1.20
C VAL A 473 25.75 -1.27 -2.42
N ALA A 474 25.64 0.06 -2.56
CA ALA A 474 26.22 0.78 -3.69
C ALA A 474 27.75 0.84 -3.66
N THR A 475 28.38 1.02 -2.50
CA THR A 475 29.85 1.02 -2.39
C THR A 475 30.43 -0.37 -2.69
N SER A 476 29.83 -1.43 -2.15
CA SER A 476 30.31 -2.80 -2.38
C SER A 476 29.93 -3.38 -3.75
N GLU A 477 29.11 -2.65 -4.52
CA GLU A 477 28.57 -3.05 -5.83
C GLU A 477 27.93 -4.45 -5.78
N THR A 478 27.08 -4.66 -4.78
CA THR A 478 26.41 -5.96 -4.57
C THR A 478 24.93 -5.81 -4.93
N PRO A 479 24.38 -6.57 -5.90
CA PRO A 479 22.96 -6.51 -6.28
C PRO A 479 22.01 -6.74 -5.09
N LEU A 480 21.00 -5.89 -4.91
CA LEU A 480 19.95 -6.13 -3.91
C LEU A 480 18.63 -5.45 -4.31
N VAL A 481 17.52 -6.18 -4.19
CA VAL A 481 16.16 -5.64 -4.33
C VAL A 481 15.61 -5.31 -2.95
N ILE A 482 15.13 -4.08 -2.77
CA ILE A 482 14.59 -3.55 -1.52
C ILE A 482 13.17 -3.09 -1.82
N VAL A 483 12.17 -3.79 -1.28
CA VAL A 483 10.76 -3.43 -1.48
C VAL A 483 10.32 -2.49 -0.36
N ASP A 484 9.75 -1.35 -0.74
CA ASP A 484 9.11 -0.40 0.18
C ASP A 484 7.60 -0.38 -0.12
N VAL A 485 6.79 -0.91 0.79
CA VAL A 485 5.33 -0.87 0.69
C VAL A 485 4.84 0.26 1.60
N MET A 486 4.67 1.44 1.00
CA MET A 486 4.40 2.71 1.68
C MET A 486 3.06 2.69 2.44
N ARG A 487 3.02 3.44 3.55
CA ARG A 487 1.85 3.62 4.41
C ARG A 487 1.92 4.99 5.07
N SER A 488 0.81 5.53 5.59
CA SER A 488 0.83 6.89 6.14
C SER A 488 1.83 7.06 7.28
N GLY A 489 2.76 8.00 7.10
CA GLY A 489 3.75 8.43 8.07
C GLY A 489 3.31 9.69 8.83
N PRO A 490 4.26 10.51 9.33
CA PRO A 490 5.65 10.16 9.60
C PRO A 490 5.78 9.29 10.86
N SER A 491 6.96 8.70 11.08
CA SER A 491 7.23 7.78 12.21
C SER A 491 6.28 6.58 12.17
N THR A 492 5.64 6.17 13.27
CA THR A 492 4.64 5.09 13.25
C THR A 492 3.44 5.42 12.35
N GLY A 493 3.09 6.71 12.24
CA GLY A 493 1.98 7.22 11.44
C GLY A 493 0.66 6.47 11.66
N MET A 494 0.03 6.03 10.57
CA MET A 494 -1.16 5.19 10.57
C MET A 494 -0.86 3.88 9.81
N PRO A 495 -0.42 2.80 10.49
CA PRO A 495 0.07 1.58 9.85
C PRO A 495 -0.90 0.85 8.89
N THR A 496 -2.19 1.18 8.97
CA THR A 496 -3.29 0.58 8.20
C THR A 496 -3.98 1.60 7.30
N LYS A 497 -3.27 2.67 6.90
CA LYS A 497 -3.76 3.73 6.03
C LYS A 497 -2.77 4.10 4.90
N GLN A 498 -3.32 4.58 3.79
CA GLN A 498 -2.64 4.83 2.52
C GLN A 498 -1.80 6.10 2.57
N GLU A 499 -0.61 6.09 1.97
CA GLU A 499 0.17 7.27 1.63
C GLU A 499 1.30 6.89 0.66
N GLN A 500 1.70 7.83 -0.18
CA GLN A 500 2.84 7.75 -1.09
C GLN A 500 3.93 8.73 -0.61
N GLY A 501 4.26 8.66 0.69
CA GLY A 501 5.02 9.67 1.42
C GLY A 501 6.55 9.48 1.45
N ASP A 502 7.03 8.30 1.05
CA ASP A 502 8.43 7.90 1.26
C ASP A 502 9.36 8.21 0.05
N LEU A 503 8.81 8.78 -1.04
CA LEU A 503 9.50 8.99 -2.32
C LEU A 503 10.85 9.74 -2.19
N ASN A 504 10.85 10.85 -1.46
CA ASN A 504 12.07 11.62 -1.17
C ASN A 504 13.09 10.82 -0.33
N GLY A 505 12.63 9.94 0.54
CA GLY A 505 13.48 9.02 1.30
C GLY A 505 14.16 8.00 0.37
N LEU A 506 13.43 7.43 -0.58
CA LEU A 506 13.96 6.48 -1.56
C LEU A 506 14.91 7.12 -2.57
N LEU A 507 14.68 8.38 -2.96
CA LEU A 507 15.53 9.12 -3.90
C LEU A 507 16.80 9.71 -3.25
N TYR A 508 16.67 10.31 -2.07
CA TYR A 508 17.73 11.12 -1.45
C TYR A 508 18.26 10.54 -0.12
N GLY A 509 17.66 9.47 0.39
CA GLY A 509 18.13 8.76 1.58
C GLY A 509 19.47 8.07 1.38
N GLY A 510 20.16 7.85 2.49
CA GLY A 510 21.54 7.35 2.56
C GLY A 510 22.57 8.47 2.61
N HIS A 511 23.78 8.17 3.09
CA HIS A 511 24.86 9.15 3.20
C HIS A 511 25.82 9.06 2.02
N GLY A 512 26.22 10.22 1.48
CA GLY A 512 26.98 10.30 0.23
C GLY A 512 26.08 10.20 -1.00
N GLU A 513 26.67 9.87 -2.14
CA GLU A 513 25.97 9.70 -3.42
C GLU A 513 25.83 8.20 -3.70
N ILE A 514 24.59 7.73 -3.85
CA ILE A 514 24.24 6.31 -4.00
C ILE A 514 23.54 6.14 -5.35
N PRO A 515 24.23 5.61 -6.38
CA PRO A 515 23.57 5.17 -7.61
C PRO A 515 22.59 4.05 -7.30
N ARG A 516 21.37 4.19 -7.80
CA ARG A 516 20.20 3.37 -7.44
C ARG A 516 19.22 3.31 -8.61
N PHE A 517 18.27 2.40 -8.53
CA PHE A 517 17.03 2.44 -9.32
C PHE A 517 15.82 2.52 -8.40
N VAL A 518 14.75 3.19 -8.82
CA VAL A 518 13.47 3.28 -8.11
C VAL A 518 12.34 3.00 -9.10
N LEU A 519 11.77 1.79 -9.02
CA LEU A 519 10.62 1.35 -9.82
C LEU A 519 9.35 1.49 -8.98
N ALA A 520 8.27 1.97 -9.60
CA ALA A 520 7.00 2.22 -8.94
C ALA A 520 5.81 1.60 -9.70
N PRO A 521 5.60 0.27 -9.60
CA PRO A 521 4.39 -0.41 -10.06
C PRO A 521 3.12 0.43 -9.94
N THR A 522 2.40 0.58 -11.06
CA THR A 522 1.16 1.37 -11.11
C THR A 522 -0.09 0.51 -10.95
N THR A 523 0.06 -0.82 -11.01
CA THR A 523 -1.00 -1.83 -10.87
C THR A 523 -0.49 -3.08 -10.15
N ILE A 524 -1.40 -3.94 -9.72
CA ILE A 524 -1.07 -5.24 -9.10
C ILE A 524 -0.39 -6.19 -10.11
N SER A 525 -0.67 -6.10 -11.42
CA SER A 525 0.07 -6.86 -12.43
C SER A 525 1.49 -6.33 -12.64
N GLU A 526 1.68 -5.01 -12.63
CA GLU A 526 3.02 -4.39 -12.66
C GLU A 526 3.87 -4.78 -11.45
N CYS A 527 3.28 -4.99 -10.27
CA CYS A 527 3.99 -5.49 -9.09
C CYS A 527 4.74 -6.81 -9.36
N PHE A 528 4.17 -7.71 -10.18
CA PHE A 528 4.85 -8.93 -10.61
C PHE A 528 5.99 -8.64 -11.59
N TRP A 529 5.71 -7.91 -12.67
CA TRP A 529 6.69 -7.66 -13.75
C TRP A 529 7.85 -6.78 -13.31
N LYS A 530 7.59 -5.68 -12.60
CA LYS A 530 8.65 -4.82 -12.03
C LYS A 530 9.46 -5.51 -10.94
N THR A 531 8.95 -6.55 -10.28
CA THR A 531 9.81 -7.37 -9.40
C THR A 531 10.85 -8.15 -10.21
N ILE A 532 10.47 -8.75 -11.34
CA ILE A 532 11.41 -9.45 -12.24
C ILE A 532 12.43 -8.48 -12.81
N GLU A 533 11.95 -7.32 -13.29
CA GLU A 533 12.79 -6.26 -13.79
C GLU A 533 13.78 -5.75 -12.72
N ALA A 534 13.33 -5.54 -11.48
CA ALA A 534 14.18 -5.11 -10.37
C ALA A 534 15.34 -6.08 -10.12
N PHE A 535 15.10 -7.40 -10.16
CA PHE A 535 16.18 -8.39 -10.03
C PHE A 535 17.15 -8.36 -11.20
N ASN A 536 16.67 -8.13 -12.43
CA ASN A 536 17.51 -8.01 -13.61
C ASN A 536 18.36 -6.72 -13.56
N LEU A 537 17.77 -5.56 -13.29
CA LEU A 537 18.48 -4.28 -13.12
C LEU A 537 19.52 -4.35 -12.00
N ALA A 538 19.16 -4.93 -10.84
CA ALA A 538 20.08 -5.09 -9.72
C ALA A 538 21.32 -5.88 -10.12
N GLU A 539 21.18 -6.97 -10.90
CA GLU A 539 22.30 -7.81 -11.29
C GLU A 539 23.06 -7.33 -12.53
N LYS A 540 22.38 -6.76 -13.53
CA LYS A 540 22.99 -6.09 -14.70
C LYS A 540 23.96 -5.00 -14.25
N TYR A 541 23.49 -4.09 -13.40
CA TYR A 541 24.22 -2.87 -13.03
C TYR A 541 24.94 -2.95 -11.68
N GLN A 542 24.59 -3.93 -10.82
CA GLN A 542 25.23 -4.15 -9.51
C GLN A 542 25.07 -2.94 -8.57
N THR A 543 23.81 -2.58 -8.33
CA THR A 543 23.35 -1.45 -7.51
C THR A 543 22.11 -1.85 -6.70
N PRO A 544 21.71 -1.08 -5.66
CA PRO A 544 20.39 -1.23 -5.05
C PRO A 544 19.28 -0.89 -6.04
N VAL A 545 18.23 -1.70 -6.06
CA VAL A 545 16.95 -1.38 -6.70
C VAL A 545 15.87 -1.29 -5.63
N TYR A 546 15.23 -0.13 -5.53
CA TYR A 546 14.03 0.07 -4.75
C TYR A 546 12.82 -0.25 -5.62
N LEU A 547 11.94 -1.10 -5.11
CA LEU A 547 10.64 -1.41 -5.71
C LEU A 547 9.56 -0.88 -4.78
N THR A 548 8.77 0.09 -5.23
CA THR A 548 7.72 0.67 -4.39
C THR A 548 6.39 -0.01 -4.63
N ALA A 549 5.64 -0.21 -3.57
CA ALA A 549 4.18 -0.32 -3.61
C ALA A 549 3.62 0.61 -2.53
N ASP A 550 2.31 0.66 -2.40
CA ASP A 550 1.63 1.39 -1.33
C ASP A 550 0.51 0.52 -0.75
N LEU A 551 -0.04 0.91 0.39
CA LEU A 551 -1.07 0.14 1.09
C LEU A 551 -2.25 -0.20 0.17
N SER A 552 -2.64 0.69 -0.74
CA SER A 552 -3.75 0.45 -1.67
C SER A 552 -3.47 -0.80 -2.52
N LEU A 553 -2.31 -0.89 -3.18
CA LEU A 553 -1.89 -2.07 -3.93
C LEU A 553 -1.74 -3.31 -3.02
N ALA A 554 -1.21 -3.14 -1.81
CA ALA A 554 -0.98 -4.24 -0.88
C ALA A 554 -2.27 -4.88 -0.33
N VAL A 555 -3.32 -4.08 -0.06
CA VAL A 555 -4.57 -4.60 0.54
C VAL A 555 -5.65 -4.91 -0.47
N THR A 556 -5.60 -4.33 -1.68
CA THR A 556 -6.54 -4.60 -2.77
C THR A 556 -6.20 -5.94 -3.42
N GLU A 557 -7.12 -6.90 -3.35
CA GLU A 557 -7.14 -8.07 -4.24
C GLU A 557 -7.90 -7.72 -5.52
N GLN A 558 -7.32 -8.03 -6.69
CA GLN A 558 -7.90 -7.81 -8.02
C GLN A 558 -7.75 -9.06 -8.91
N THR A 559 -8.71 -9.27 -9.81
CA THR A 559 -8.69 -10.34 -10.84
C THR A 559 -7.91 -9.98 -12.09
N PHE A 560 -7.06 -10.89 -12.55
CA PHE A 560 -6.35 -10.81 -13.83
C PHE A 560 -6.54 -12.11 -14.62
N SER A 561 -6.44 -12.06 -15.96
CA SER A 561 -6.33 -13.28 -16.76
C SER A 561 -4.99 -13.99 -16.43
N PRO A 562 -4.92 -15.33 -16.53
CA PRO A 562 -3.65 -16.05 -16.38
C PRO A 562 -2.56 -15.59 -17.35
N GLU A 563 -2.94 -15.09 -18.53
CA GLU A 563 -2.03 -14.55 -19.55
C GLU A 563 -1.31 -13.28 -19.08
N ALA A 564 -1.86 -12.53 -18.11
CA ALA A 564 -1.17 -11.38 -17.50
C ALA A 564 0.12 -11.77 -16.72
N PHE A 565 0.29 -13.07 -16.44
CA PHE A 565 1.44 -13.65 -15.74
C PHE A 565 2.06 -14.81 -16.54
N ASP A 566 2.14 -14.66 -17.87
CA ASP A 566 2.73 -15.67 -18.75
C ASP A 566 4.23 -15.87 -18.46
N MET A 567 4.55 -17.03 -17.89
CA MET A 567 5.89 -17.41 -17.46
C MET A 567 6.88 -17.56 -18.63
N ASP A 568 6.41 -17.75 -19.86
CA ASP A 568 7.28 -17.86 -21.04
C ASP A 568 7.91 -16.49 -21.43
N ASN A 569 7.37 -15.37 -20.93
CA ASN A 569 7.93 -14.02 -21.11
C ASN A 569 8.90 -13.61 -19.98
N VAL A 570 9.21 -14.49 -19.02
CA VAL A 570 10.09 -14.19 -17.88
C VAL A 570 11.56 -14.38 -18.27
N GLU A 571 12.28 -13.27 -18.47
CA GLU A 571 13.73 -13.29 -18.73
C GLU A 571 14.58 -13.10 -17.46
N ILE A 572 15.70 -13.80 -17.38
CA ILE A 572 16.62 -13.81 -16.22
C ILE A 572 18.02 -13.37 -16.67
N ASP A 573 18.35 -12.10 -16.43
CA ASP A 573 19.69 -11.55 -16.72
C ASP A 573 20.55 -11.48 -15.44
N ARG A 574 21.59 -12.32 -15.35
CA ARG A 574 22.52 -12.34 -14.21
C ARG A 574 23.58 -11.23 -14.26
N GLY A 575 23.61 -10.42 -15.33
CA GLY A 575 24.61 -9.39 -15.57
C GLY A 575 26.01 -9.94 -15.84
N LYS A 576 27.03 -9.10 -15.64
CA LYS A 576 28.46 -9.39 -15.90
C LYS A 576 29.08 -10.34 -14.85
N VAL A 577 28.53 -11.55 -14.73
CA VAL A 577 29.09 -12.63 -13.90
C VAL A 577 30.21 -13.33 -14.66
N VAL A 578 31.32 -13.61 -13.96
CA VAL A 578 32.47 -14.35 -14.52
C VAL A 578 32.65 -15.70 -13.84
N ASP A 579 33.22 -16.63 -14.60
CA ASP A 579 33.49 -18.02 -14.25
C ASP A 579 34.96 -18.39 -14.52
N GLU A 580 35.33 -19.65 -14.31
CA GLU A 580 36.69 -20.14 -14.56
C GLU A 580 37.18 -20.00 -16.00
N GLU A 581 36.30 -19.81 -17.00
CA GLU A 581 36.69 -19.62 -18.40
C GLU A 581 36.94 -18.14 -18.74
N THR A 582 36.25 -17.22 -18.05
CA THR A 582 36.25 -15.77 -18.35
C THR A 582 37.04 -14.92 -17.35
N ILE A 583 37.39 -15.44 -16.18
CA ILE A 583 38.00 -14.64 -15.10
C ILE A 583 39.42 -14.16 -15.40
N GLU A 584 40.18 -14.85 -16.26
CA GLU A 584 41.56 -14.46 -16.64
C GLU A 584 41.62 -13.07 -17.28
N GLU A 585 40.59 -12.68 -18.03
CA GLU A 585 40.47 -11.34 -18.67
C GLU A 585 40.42 -10.19 -17.66
N TRP A 586 40.05 -10.50 -16.40
CA TRP A 586 39.80 -9.56 -15.32
C TRP A 586 40.83 -9.66 -14.19
N GLN A 587 41.98 -10.27 -14.48
CA GLN A 587 43.11 -10.34 -13.56
C GLN A 587 44.19 -9.31 -13.93
N ASN A 588 44.78 -8.68 -12.91
CA ASN A 588 45.98 -7.87 -13.12
C ASN A 588 47.20 -8.74 -13.47
N GLU A 589 48.34 -8.09 -13.79
CA GLU A 589 49.62 -8.76 -14.12
C GLU A 589 50.16 -9.78 -13.09
N LYS A 590 49.56 -9.86 -11.89
CA LYS A 590 49.91 -10.79 -10.81
C LYS A 590 48.89 -11.93 -10.62
N GLY A 591 47.93 -12.08 -11.53
CA GLY A 591 46.86 -13.07 -11.44
C GLY A 591 45.87 -12.77 -10.32
N GLN A 592 45.59 -11.48 -10.03
CA GLN A 592 44.63 -11.09 -8.99
C GLN A 592 43.38 -10.50 -9.65
N PHE A 593 42.23 -11.13 -9.42
CA PHE A 593 40.93 -10.68 -9.93
C PHE A 593 40.56 -9.28 -9.42
N GLN A 594 40.05 -8.43 -10.32
CA GLN A 594 39.65 -7.04 -10.08
C GLN A 594 38.11 -6.91 -10.05
N PRO A 595 37.44 -7.20 -8.91
CA PRO A 595 35.97 -7.10 -8.79
C PRO A 595 35.43 -5.68 -8.97
N HIS A 596 36.29 -4.66 -8.87
CA HIS A 596 35.93 -3.25 -9.03
C HIS A 596 36.70 -2.60 -10.20
N ALA A 597 37.09 -3.39 -11.21
CA ALA A 597 37.79 -2.93 -12.41
C ALA A 597 37.10 -1.72 -13.08
N LEU A 598 37.90 -0.75 -13.52
CA LEU A 598 37.39 0.43 -14.22
C LEU A 598 36.97 0.04 -15.66
N THR A 599 35.67 0.18 -15.98
CA THR A 599 35.11 -0.14 -17.29
C THR A 599 34.40 1.05 -17.94
N ASP A 600 34.29 1.03 -19.27
CA ASP A 600 33.63 2.08 -20.05
C ASP A 600 32.13 2.20 -19.72
N ASP A 601 31.46 1.08 -19.37
CA ASP A 601 30.05 1.01 -18.93
C ASP A 601 29.87 1.18 -17.40
N GLY A 602 30.96 1.31 -16.65
CA GLY A 602 30.96 1.34 -15.19
C GLY A 602 30.62 0.01 -14.47
N VAL A 603 30.23 -1.04 -15.20
CA VAL A 603 29.88 -2.36 -14.64
C VAL A 603 31.12 -3.25 -14.59
N SER A 604 31.68 -3.43 -13.40
CA SER A 604 32.79 -4.36 -13.15
C SER A 604 32.36 -5.84 -13.25
N PRO A 605 33.30 -6.79 -13.49
CA PRO A 605 33.01 -8.22 -13.45
C PRO A 605 32.69 -8.70 -12.02
N ARG A 606 31.75 -9.64 -11.89
CA ARG A 606 31.33 -10.21 -10.60
C ARG A 606 31.61 -11.71 -10.53
N ALA A 607 32.50 -12.13 -9.62
CA ALA A 607 32.74 -13.54 -9.29
C ALA A 607 32.03 -13.92 -7.98
N PHE A 608 31.60 -15.18 -7.84
CA PHE A 608 30.96 -15.67 -6.63
C PHE A 608 31.95 -16.37 -5.69
N PRO A 609 31.68 -16.42 -4.36
CA PRO A 609 32.50 -17.19 -3.43
C PRO A 609 32.54 -18.68 -3.83
N GLY A 610 33.72 -19.14 -4.26
CA GLY A 610 33.93 -20.50 -4.75
C GLY A 610 34.53 -20.57 -6.16
N THR A 611 34.37 -19.53 -6.98
CA THR A 611 35.01 -19.42 -8.30
C THR A 611 36.53 -19.48 -8.17
N ILE A 612 37.18 -20.35 -8.93
CA ILE A 612 38.65 -20.50 -8.90
C ILE A 612 39.30 -19.19 -9.38
N ASP A 613 40.39 -18.80 -8.71
CA ASP A 613 41.12 -17.53 -8.88
C ASP A 613 40.30 -16.22 -8.69
N GLY A 614 39.01 -16.32 -8.37
CA GLY A 614 38.12 -15.21 -8.04
C GLY A 614 38.21 -14.71 -6.60
N ALA A 615 39.32 -14.98 -5.90
CA ALA A 615 39.51 -14.56 -4.52
C ALA A 615 39.76 -13.03 -4.43
N HIS A 616 38.77 -12.31 -3.89
CA HIS A 616 38.78 -10.84 -3.84
C HIS A 616 38.23 -10.30 -2.51
N MET A 617 38.29 -8.98 -2.30
CA MET A 617 37.74 -8.31 -1.12
C MET A 617 36.51 -7.48 -1.45
N SER A 618 35.67 -7.26 -0.43
CA SER A 618 34.54 -6.35 -0.44
C SER A 618 34.60 -5.47 0.80
N THR A 619 34.23 -4.19 0.69
CA THR A 619 34.25 -3.25 1.81
C THR A 619 33.32 -2.06 1.56
N GLY A 620 32.79 -1.47 2.63
CA GLY A 620 32.11 -0.17 2.59
C GLY A 620 33.06 1.03 2.66
N LEU A 621 34.38 0.80 2.72
CA LEU A 621 35.38 1.85 2.52
C LEU A 621 35.55 2.13 1.03
N GLU A 622 36.05 3.32 0.66
CA GLU A 622 36.53 3.53 -0.71
C GLU A 622 37.73 2.60 -1.00
N HIS A 623 37.80 2.07 -2.22
CA HIS A 623 38.72 0.99 -2.57
C HIS A 623 39.29 1.11 -3.99
N ASP A 624 40.47 0.51 -4.19
CA ASP A 624 41.02 0.25 -5.52
C ASP A 624 40.24 -0.86 -6.27
N GLU A 625 40.61 -1.12 -7.52
CA GLU A 625 39.99 -2.15 -8.38
C GLU A 625 40.01 -3.57 -7.78
N LEU A 626 40.88 -3.82 -6.79
CA LEU A 626 41.03 -5.10 -6.07
C LEU A 626 40.20 -5.16 -4.78
N GLY A 627 39.40 -4.13 -4.48
CA GLY A 627 38.61 -4.02 -3.25
C GLY A 627 39.46 -3.65 -2.02
N ARG A 628 40.69 -3.14 -2.19
CA ARG A 628 41.56 -2.72 -1.07
C ARG A 628 41.28 -1.27 -0.73
N ARG A 629 41.09 -0.98 0.56
CA ARG A 629 40.86 0.38 1.04
C ARG A 629 41.89 1.36 0.48
N THR A 630 41.45 2.52 0.03
CA THR A 630 42.30 3.59 -0.50
C THR A 630 41.92 4.96 0.04
N GLU A 631 42.91 5.84 0.14
CA GLU A 631 42.76 7.28 0.39
C GLU A 631 43.36 8.09 -0.78
N ASP A 632 43.72 7.42 -1.88
CA ASP A 632 44.24 8.10 -3.07
C ASP A 632 43.14 8.91 -3.76
N THR A 633 43.44 10.19 -4.00
CA THR A 633 42.48 11.15 -4.52
C THR A 633 42.13 10.93 -5.99
N GLY A 634 43.00 10.29 -6.78
CA GLY A 634 42.72 9.95 -8.17
C GLY A 634 41.77 8.75 -8.24
N MET A 635 42.13 7.66 -7.57
CA MET A 635 41.32 6.44 -7.50
C MET A 635 39.92 6.69 -6.91
N ARG A 636 39.79 7.61 -5.93
CA ARG A 636 38.49 8.06 -5.41
C ARG A 636 37.60 8.67 -6.51
N VAL A 637 38.16 9.50 -7.40
CA VAL A 637 37.39 10.08 -8.51
C VAL A 637 36.99 8.98 -9.49
N GLU A 638 37.95 8.16 -9.92
CA GLU A 638 37.72 7.07 -10.89
C GLU A 638 36.62 6.10 -10.44
N GLN A 639 36.60 5.70 -9.16
CA GLN A 639 35.60 4.78 -8.63
C GLN A 639 34.23 5.41 -8.35
N VAL A 640 34.16 6.69 -7.98
CA VAL A 640 32.89 7.44 -7.90
C VAL A 640 32.28 7.57 -9.28
N ASP A 641 33.07 8.05 -10.26
CA ASP A 641 32.63 8.21 -11.64
C ASP A 641 32.19 6.88 -12.24
N LYS A 642 32.92 5.79 -11.97
CA LYS A 642 32.54 4.43 -12.40
C LYS A 642 31.18 4.01 -11.83
N ARG A 643 30.97 4.14 -10.52
CA ARG A 643 29.70 3.74 -9.88
C ARG A 643 28.52 4.58 -10.37
N ASN A 644 28.70 5.88 -10.60
CA ASN A 644 27.66 6.74 -11.16
C ASN A 644 27.34 6.39 -12.62
N ARG A 645 28.35 6.07 -13.44
CA ARG A 645 28.19 5.73 -14.87
C ARG A 645 27.28 4.52 -15.12
N LYS A 646 27.11 3.63 -14.14
CA LYS A 646 26.16 2.50 -14.21
C LYS A 646 24.72 2.96 -14.46
N VAL A 647 24.30 4.05 -13.80
CA VAL A 647 22.96 4.62 -13.96
C VAL A 647 22.84 5.27 -15.33
N GLU A 648 23.88 5.98 -15.79
CA GLU A 648 23.90 6.60 -17.13
C GLU A 648 23.87 5.55 -18.25
N THR A 649 24.61 4.44 -18.07
CA THR A 649 24.55 3.28 -18.99
C THR A 649 23.13 2.70 -19.05
N ALA A 650 22.48 2.54 -17.88
CA ALA A 650 21.11 2.04 -17.83
C ALA A 650 20.08 3.02 -18.43
N ARG A 651 20.30 4.34 -18.30
CA ARG A 651 19.48 5.37 -18.98
C ARG A 651 19.50 5.25 -20.50
N GLU A 652 20.63 4.82 -21.08
CA GLU A 652 20.79 4.62 -22.52
C GLU A 652 20.36 3.22 -23.00
N ALA A 653 20.45 2.20 -22.14
CA ALA A 653 20.30 0.80 -22.52
C ALA A 653 18.96 0.13 -22.18
N GLU A 654 18.21 0.64 -21.21
CA GLU A 654 16.91 0.11 -20.77
C GLU A 654 15.74 1.02 -21.19
N ASP A 655 14.52 0.48 -21.21
CA ASP A 655 13.32 1.24 -21.56
C ASP A 655 12.62 1.82 -20.32
N TRP A 656 12.69 3.14 -20.20
CA TRP A 656 12.09 3.94 -19.12
C TRP A 656 10.75 4.58 -19.52
N GLY A 657 10.08 4.07 -20.56
CA GLY A 657 8.82 4.62 -21.07
C GLY A 657 7.66 4.60 -20.05
N PRO A 658 6.81 5.63 -20.02
CA PRO A 658 5.59 5.62 -19.23
C PRO A 658 4.50 4.80 -19.91
N ARG A 659 3.36 4.64 -19.22
CA ARG A 659 2.12 4.08 -19.77
C ARG A 659 1.15 5.23 -20.03
N GLU A 660 0.49 5.23 -21.18
CA GLU A 660 -0.30 6.36 -21.67
C GLU A 660 -1.74 5.94 -21.99
N PHE A 661 -2.71 6.78 -21.61
CA PHE A 661 -4.14 6.54 -21.69
C PHE A 661 -4.89 7.84 -22.07
N GLY A 662 -6.16 7.71 -22.47
CA GLY A 662 -6.99 8.83 -22.91
C GLY A 662 -6.65 9.32 -24.32
N ASP A 663 -6.92 10.59 -24.61
CA ASP A 663 -6.58 11.21 -25.91
C ASP A 663 -5.16 11.81 -25.87
N PRO A 664 -4.20 11.29 -26.65
CA PRO A 664 -2.85 11.85 -26.71
C PRO A 664 -2.79 13.27 -27.31
N ASP A 665 -3.83 13.70 -28.03
CA ASP A 665 -3.93 15.05 -28.63
C ASP A 665 -4.68 16.05 -27.70
N SER A 666 -5.06 15.68 -26.47
CA SER A 666 -5.73 16.59 -25.52
C SER A 666 -4.80 17.67 -24.94
N ASP A 667 -5.33 18.89 -24.84
CA ASP A 667 -4.69 20.05 -24.18
C ASP A 667 -4.65 19.93 -22.63
N SER A 668 -5.30 18.90 -22.05
CA SER A 668 -5.30 18.62 -20.60
C SER A 668 -4.56 17.33 -20.27
N LEU A 669 -3.45 17.45 -19.54
CA LEU A 669 -2.57 16.34 -19.16
C LEU A 669 -2.64 16.07 -17.64
N VAL A 670 -2.97 14.84 -17.27
CA VAL A 670 -2.73 14.31 -15.91
C VAL A 670 -1.49 13.41 -15.91
N ILE A 671 -0.67 13.54 -14.87
CA ILE A 671 0.49 12.67 -14.62
C ILE A 671 0.36 12.06 -13.22
N SER A 672 0.59 10.75 -13.09
CA SER A 672 0.60 10.08 -11.78
C SER A 672 1.60 8.91 -11.73
N TRP A 673 1.77 8.35 -10.53
CA TRP A 673 2.64 7.22 -10.22
C TRP A 673 2.00 6.37 -9.11
N GLY A 674 2.48 5.13 -8.92
CA GLY A 674 1.92 4.21 -7.92
C GLY A 674 0.44 3.87 -8.16
N SER A 675 -0.33 3.59 -7.10
CA SER A 675 -1.68 2.97 -7.16
C SER A 675 -2.77 3.67 -7.97
N ASN A 676 -2.54 4.88 -8.48
CA ASN A 676 -3.62 5.75 -8.95
C ASN A 676 -4.07 5.44 -10.39
N GLU A 677 -3.38 4.57 -11.13
CA GLU A 677 -3.71 4.27 -12.52
C GLU A 677 -5.13 3.68 -12.69
N GLY A 678 -5.54 2.78 -11.80
CA GLY A 678 -6.88 2.17 -11.83
C GLY A 678 -8.01 3.20 -11.73
N PRO A 679 -8.08 4.02 -10.64
CA PRO A 679 -9.10 5.05 -10.52
C PRO A 679 -8.96 6.17 -11.55
N MET A 680 -7.73 6.51 -11.99
CA MET A 680 -7.54 7.45 -13.11
C MET A 680 -8.11 6.94 -14.43
N THR A 681 -7.97 5.64 -14.73
CA THR A 681 -8.48 5.06 -15.97
C THR A 681 -10.00 5.10 -16.02
N GLU A 682 -10.68 4.85 -14.90
CA GLU A 682 -12.13 5.00 -14.80
C GLU A 682 -12.58 6.47 -14.78
N ALA A 683 -11.80 7.38 -14.15
CA ALA A 683 -12.09 8.81 -14.17
C ALA A 683 -12.06 9.40 -15.60
N ILE A 684 -11.21 8.89 -16.49
CA ILE A 684 -11.19 9.26 -17.91
C ILE A 684 -12.52 8.89 -18.60
N GLU A 685 -13.08 7.71 -18.30
CA GLU A 685 -14.36 7.27 -18.87
C GLU A 685 -15.52 8.17 -18.40
N ILE A 686 -15.50 8.61 -17.13
CA ILE A 686 -16.47 9.56 -16.57
C ILE A 686 -16.36 10.93 -17.28
N LEU A 687 -15.14 11.44 -17.46
CA LEU A 687 -14.87 12.74 -18.09
C LEU A 687 -15.21 12.75 -19.60
N ASP A 688 -14.96 11.65 -20.33
CA ASP A 688 -15.36 11.50 -21.75
C ASP A 688 -16.90 11.55 -21.92
N ASP A 689 -17.65 10.88 -21.03
CA ASP A 689 -19.12 10.93 -21.01
C ASP A 689 -19.68 12.36 -20.74
N GLU A 690 -18.89 13.22 -20.06
CA GLU A 690 -19.18 14.65 -19.84
C GLU A 690 -18.63 15.57 -20.96
N GLY A 691 -17.79 15.03 -21.85
CA GLY A 691 -17.21 15.73 -23.00
C GLY A 691 -15.90 16.47 -22.69
N ILE A 692 -15.11 15.97 -21.74
CA ILE A 692 -13.81 16.49 -21.33
C ILE A 692 -12.73 15.48 -21.75
N ASP A 693 -12.09 15.73 -22.90
CA ASP A 693 -10.99 14.92 -23.40
C ASP A 693 -9.73 15.08 -22.50
N LEU A 694 -9.14 13.98 -22.04
CA LEU A 694 -7.98 13.98 -21.15
C LEU A 694 -6.84 13.11 -21.69
N ARG A 695 -5.59 13.58 -21.56
CA ARG A 695 -4.39 12.76 -21.69
C ARG A 695 -3.91 12.32 -20.31
N PHE A 696 -3.63 11.03 -20.10
CA PHE A 696 -3.09 10.52 -18.84
C PHE A 696 -1.78 9.76 -19.02
N ILE A 697 -0.75 10.19 -18.29
CA ILE A 697 0.57 9.54 -18.23
C ILE A 697 0.78 8.92 -16.84
N SER A 698 0.82 7.59 -16.81
CA SER A 698 1.12 6.77 -15.65
C SER A 698 2.59 6.37 -15.66
N VAL A 699 3.34 6.72 -14.60
CA VAL A 699 4.81 6.64 -14.58
C VAL A 699 5.28 5.51 -13.65
N PRO A 700 5.72 4.36 -14.20
CA PRO A 700 6.19 3.21 -13.41
C PRO A 700 7.66 3.30 -12.98
N TYR A 701 8.33 4.43 -13.30
CA TYR A 701 9.77 4.63 -13.11
C TYR A 701 10.04 6.00 -12.48
N VAL A 702 10.60 6.03 -11.27
CA VAL A 702 10.91 7.28 -10.56
C VAL A 702 12.37 7.67 -10.73
N PHE A 703 13.29 6.70 -10.77
CA PHE A 703 14.69 6.96 -11.07
C PHE A 703 15.42 5.76 -11.70
N PRO A 704 15.97 5.87 -12.93
CA PRO A 704 15.60 6.85 -13.95
C PRO A 704 14.09 6.94 -14.17
N ARG A 705 13.68 7.99 -14.87
CA ARG A 705 12.29 8.30 -15.19
C ARG A 705 12.25 8.88 -16.61
N PRO A 706 11.12 8.78 -17.32
CA PRO A 706 10.98 9.33 -18.65
C PRO A 706 11.16 10.85 -18.65
N ASP A 707 11.65 11.39 -19.77
CA ASP A 707 11.58 12.82 -20.04
C ASP A 707 10.14 13.18 -20.44
N LEU A 708 9.48 13.99 -19.63
CA LEU A 708 8.09 14.41 -19.83
C LEU A 708 7.98 15.84 -20.41
N THR A 709 9.11 16.47 -20.77
CA THR A 709 9.16 17.88 -21.19
C THR A 709 8.27 18.14 -22.40
N GLU A 710 8.33 17.30 -23.45
CA GLU A 710 7.49 17.50 -24.65
C GLU A 710 5.99 17.33 -24.37
N ALA A 711 5.60 16.47 -23.43
CA ALA A 711 4.20 16.30 -23.04
C ALA A 711 3.69 17.48 -22.20
N VAL A 712 4.53 17.99 -21.28
CA VAL A 712 4.22 19.15 -20.43
C VAL A 712 4.22 20.46 -21.21
N GLU A 713 5.08 20.63 -22.22
CA GLU A 713 5.08 21.81 -23.11
C GLU A 713 3.92 21.81 -24.11
N ALA A 714 3.33 20.65 -24.41
CA ALA A 714 2.22 20.53 -25.35
C ALA A 714 0.84 20.81 -24.72
N ALA A 715 0.66 20.52 -23.44
CA ALA A 715 -0.60 20.72 -22.74
C ALA A 715 -0.78 22.18 -22.25
N GLU A 716 -2.02 22.68 -22.28
CA GLU A 716 -2.39 23.96 -21.65
C GLU A 716 -2.53 23.81 -20.13
N THR A 717 -3.07 22.69 -19.66
CA THR A 717 -3.21 22.35 -18.23
C THR A 717 -2.47 21.07 -17.91
N VAL A 718 -1.59 21.10 -16.90
CA VAL A 718 -0.87 19.92 -16.39
C VAL A 718 -1.19 19.74 -14.91
N VAL A 719 -1.76 18.59 -14.57
CA VAL A 719 -2.11 18.20 -13.20
C VAL A 719 -1.27 17.00 -12.78
N VAL A 720 -0.70 17.02 -11.58
CA VAL A 720 -0.06 15.86 -10.96
C VAL A 720 -0.94 15.33 -9.84
N VAL A 721 -1.28 14.03 -9.90
CA VAL A 721 -2.09 13.32 -8.90
C VAL A 721 -1.18 12.43 -8.05
N GLU A 722 -1.17 12.60 -6.73
CA GLU A 722 -0.43 11.73 -5.81
C GLU A 722 -0.99 11.69 -4.37
N CYS A 723 -0.78 10.57 -3.68
CA CYS A 723 -1.26 10.37 -2.31
C CYS A 723 -0.27 10.86 -1.24
N ASN A 724 0.20 12.12 -1.31
CA ASN A 724 0.94 12.75 -0.21
C ASN A 724 0.67 14.27 -0.10
N ALA A 725 0.99 14.85 1.05
CA ALA A 725 0.59 16.22 1.37
C ALA A 725 1.34 17.33 0.60
N THR A 726 2.56 17.09 0.13
CA THR A 726 3.42 18.12 -0.46
C THR A 726 3.48 18.10 -1.98
N GLY A 727 3.17 16.96 -2.61
CA GLY A 727 3.40 16.75 -4.03
C GLY A 727 4.88 16.43 -4.30
N GLN A 728 5.38 15.31 -3.78
CA GLN A 728 6.80 14.94 -3.90
C GLN A 728 7.19 14.58 -5.34
N PHE A 729 6.28 13.96 -6.09
CA PHE A 729 6.47 13.66 -7.50
C PHE A 729 6.22 14.91 -8.38
N ALA A 730 5.27 15.75 -8.01
CA ALA A 730 5.07 17.06 -8.63
C ALA A 730 6.34 17.93 -8.56
N ASP A 731 6.99 18.02 -7.39
CA ASP A 731 8.26 18.75 -7.23
C ASP A 731 9.38 18.22 -8.17
N ILE A 732 9.35 16.92 -8.50
CA ILE A 732 10.28 16.28 -9.44
C ILE A 732 9.93 16.62 -10.89
N VAL A 733 8.65 16.52 -11.27
CA VAL A 733 8.17 16.87 -12.61
C VAL A 733 8.44 18.35 -12.92
N GLU A 734 8.17 19.24 -11.96
CA GLU A 734 8.48 20.68 -12.10
C GLU A 734 9.99 20.95 -12.21
N HIS A 735 10.82 20.19 -11.49
CA HIS A 735 12.27 20.33 -11.56
C HIS A 735 12.82 19.94 -12.95
N ASP A 736 12.34 18.82 -13.49
CA ASP A 736 12.87 18.27 -14.73
C ASP A 736 12.31 19.01 -15.97
N THR A 737 11.03 19.41 -15.95
CA THR A 737 10.38 20.13 -17.07
C THR A 737 10.46 21.66 -16.98
N LEU A 738 10.95 22.20 -15.86
CA LEU A 738 11.03 23.64 -15.55
C LEU A 738 9.69 24.40 -15.57
N THR A 739 8.57 23.67 -15.59
CA THR A 739 7.20 24.18 -15.68
C THR A 739 6.46 23.95 -14.36
N ARG A 740 5.49 24.80 -14.02
CA ARG A 740 4.63 24.60 -12.83
C ARG A 740 3.42 23.75 -13.20
N VAL A 741 3.02 22.88 -12.28
CA VAL A 741 1.87 21.97 -12.43
C VAL A 741 0.84 22.26 -11.34
N GLU A 742 -0.43 22.03 -11.66
CA GLU A 742 -1.48 21.90 -10.65
C GLU A 742 -1.32 20.58 -9.90
N ARG A 743 -1.80 20.51 -8.65
CA ARG A 743 -1.55 19.37 -7.76
C ARG A 743 -2.84 18.88 -7.11
N ILE A 744 -3.18 17.62 -7.37
CA ILE A 744 -4.24 16.88 -6.71
C ILE A 744 -3.58 15.94 -5.68
N ASN A 745 -3.67 16.32 -4.41
CA ASN A 745 -2.92 15.73 -3.30
C ASN A 745 -3.87 15.17 -2.22
N LYS A 746 -3.90 13.85 -2.04
CA LYS A 746 -4.68 13.19 -0.96
C LYS A 746 -3.78 12.61 0.13
N TYR A 747 -4.13 12.84 1.40
CA TYR A 747 -3.28 12.49 2.56
C TYR A 747 -4.09 12.29 3.84
N ASP A 748 -5.36 11.89 3.71
CA ASP A 748 -6.27 11.56 4.81
C ASP A 748 -6.12 10.11 5.30
N GLY A 749 -5.32 9.30 4.59
CA GLY A 749 -5.13 7.88 4.84
C GLY A 749 -5.98 6.94 3.97
N VAL A 750 -6.71 7.48 3.01
CA VAL A 750 -7.53 6.73 2.05
C VAL A 750 -6.97 6.94 0.63
N ARG A 751 -7.16 5.95 -0.23
CA ARG A 751 -6.90 6.05 -1.68
C ARG A 751 -7.88 7.03 -2.34
N PHE A 752 -7.57 7.45 -3.55
CA PHE A 752 -8.58 8.02 -4.45
C PHE A 752 -9.59 6.95 -4.90
N ASP A 753 -10.82 7.39 -5.17
CA ASP A 753 -11.77 6.69 -6.04
C ASP A 753 -11.90 7.42 -7.40
N ALA A 754 -12.71 6.87 -8.31
CA ALA A 754 -12.81 7.38 -9.67
C ALA A 754 -13.70 8.62 -9.78
N ASP A 755 -14.79 8.67 -9.00
CA ASP A 755 -15.75 9.78 -9.00
C ASP A 755 -15.12 11.05 -8.39
N GLU A 756 -14.36 10.90 -7.29
CA GLU A 756 -13.55 11.93 -6.64
C GLU A 756 -12.51 12.52 -7.61
N LEU A 757 -11.73 11.67 -8.29
CA LEU A 757 -10.71 12.13 -9.24
C LEU A 757 -11.32 12.84 -10.45
N ALA A 758 -12.40 12.32 -11.03
CA ALA A 758 -13.09 12.98 -12.13
C ALA A 758 -13.52 14.41 -11.72
N ALA A 759 -14.14 14.56 -10.55
CA ALA A 759 -14.58 15.86 -10.05
C ALA A 759 -13.43 16.84 -9.72
N GLU A 760 -12.33 16.37 -9.12
CA GLU A 760 -11.17 17.23 -8.85
C GLU A 760 -10.41 17.63 -10.13
N ILE A 761 -10.36 16.74 -11.13
CA ILE A 761 -9.77 17.03 -12.45
C ILE A 761 -10.65 18.00 -13.26
N GLU A 762 -11.98 17.79 -13.29
CA GLU A 762 -12.93 18.73 -13.91
C GLU A 762 -12.70 20.15 -13.36
N ALA A 763 -12.64 20.28 -12.02
CA ALA A 763 -12.42 21.56 -11.36
C ALA A 763 -11.07 22.21 -11.75
N ALA A 764 -9.98 21.41 -11.79
CA ALA A 764 -8.66 21.91 -12.16
C ALA A 764 -8.59 22.40 -13.62
N VAL A 765 -9.23 21.69 -14.55
CA VAL A 765 -9.30 22.07 -15.97
C VAL A 765 -10.20 23.29 -16.18
N GLN A 766 -11.38 23.36 -15.53
CA GLN A 766 -12.31 24.48 -15.68
C GLN A 766 -11.83 25.78 -15.02
N GLU A 767 -11.08 25.75 -13.92
CA GLU A 767 -10.53 26.98 -13.32
C GLU A 767 -9.55 27.68 -14.27
N GLN A 768 -8.80 26.93 -15.10
CA GLN A 768 -7.90 27.47 -16.12
C GLN A 768 -8.67 28.18 -17.26
N GLU A 769 -9.73 27.57 -17.80
CA GLU A 769 -10.58 28.19 -18.85
C GLU A 769 -11.19 29.55 -18.42
N VAL A 770 -11.43 29.75 -17.13
CA VAL A 770 -12.03 30.97 -16.57
C VAL A 770 -10.99 32.08 -16.31
N ILE A 771 -9.70 31.73 -16.25
CA ILE A 771 -8.59 32.66 -15.98
C ILE A 771 -7.97 33.22 -17.27
N GLN A 772 -8.05 32.50 -18.38
CA GLN A 772 -7.59 32.94 -19.72
C GLN A 772 -8.47 34.03 -20.37
#